data_AF-A0A1T4JRW5-F1
#
_entry.id   AF-A0A1T4JRW5-F1
#
_cell.length_a   1.000
_cell.length_b   1.000
_cell.length_c   1.000
_cell.angle_alpha   90.00
_cell.angle_beta   90.00
_cell.angle_gamma   90.00
#
_symmetry.space_group_name_H-M   'P 1'
#
loop_
_entity.id
_entity.type
_entity.pdbx_description
1 polymer ?
#
loop_
_entity_poly.entity_id
_entity_poly.type
_entity_poly.pdbx_seq_one_letter_code
_entity_poly.pdbx_strand_id
1 'polypeptide(L)'
;MPQTDYYKHNPLIHRDRRLSKSSSEWVRSFSCEELKPLIVCRGPIRKEAMDVYQEMGISHYGILLSEKDSIVYPNALAPELRQLTDSNRVHRVPDYSGASKEERVERINQIIGIAKDNGYDSIFAGYGFMAEDEEFVAAIEKAGLKFIGPCAATQARAGKKDEAKRTALLVNVSVTPGIDNVTARTLVKKHDSREKLLALVKAEGLECDAKILKDTKLPLETLADHILMTSYAKGIDLYTIEELCAQVQAEVTELFRKYPQSRFRIKAIGGGGGKGQRILGASLLGTKNADEKAIAKAAAEAPAMVREVLQEVKANGVGDNKNVLIELNIEQTRHNEIQLLGNGDWCISLGGRDCSLQMHEQKLLEVSVTQEGLLAAIAKAKAEKKKEEVAALESDLKVLQRMEEESARFGQAVGLDSASTFECIVDRDRHYFMEVNTRIQVEHRVTELCYSLKFTNPKDKNDFFMVESLVEAMALLAQHKKNLPKPERVVRFNASVEARLNATDASLSPHAGGMIRYWSKPIKGEVRDDQGISMLNPDTHQFMKYKVAGAYDSNIALLLTKGEDRLCSYERLSEVLRSTTLRGSSLATNLEFHYGLVNWFLGRNVMAKPTTRFVVPYLTLVGTLKEEANKLDVVYAFFQMKKHYAKLVTEQFGDQPDVLAKELKNMSALLDRKGTLITRPMERLLDDPHLLSGWLSVNTKNFKIEKGKVIWLRNPLGVLRDTYDYLHMDYRPHKPAAEIIWDHDNELLQQGLDFSRKIREHFGLHKDEYDKLNEILHKDKPQGGFDQEMWDQIRSAHYGFEVGLEMLGMLFLIGENTKFWDMKVLDDLEVVIPDYLTDLDLQARMKKILVPPPATKADEIVAVCGGMYYGQEAPGLPPFVTEGMHFEKDQPLYIIEVMKMFNTIRAPFSGTIDKIIMEGGDGTIVQKGQPLFKITPDEKFVEVDAAVIEKEKRERTATYLKAVL
;
A
#
# COMPACT_ATOMS: atom_id res chain seq x y z
N MET A 1 33.65 -8.61 -14.03
CA MET A 1 33.16 -9.70 -13.14
C MET A 1 31.74 -10.02 -13.57
N PRO A 2 31.29 -11.28 -13.61
CA PRO A 2 29.88 -11.55 -13.83
C PRO A 2 29.07 -10.86 -12.74
N GLN A 3 28.10 -10.03 -13.14
CA GLN A 3 27.23 -9.31 -12.22
C GLN A 3 26.44 -10.34 -11.41
N THR A 4 26.54 -10.29 -10.08
CA THR A 4 25.76 -11.15 -9.18
C THR A 4 24.28 -11.06 -9.55
N ASP A 5 23.64 -12.21 -9.74
CA ASP A 5 22.18 -12.28 -9.91
C ASP A 5 21.52 -12.07 -8.53
N TYR A 6 21.22 -10.81 -8.22
CA TYR A 6 20.57 -10.42 -6.96
C TYR A 6 19.13 -10.91 -6.83
N TYR A 7 18.53 -11.50 -7.87
CA TYR A 7 17.24 -12.16 -7.74
C TYR A 7 17.40 -13.57 -7.15
N LYS A 8 18.36 -14.35 -7.66
CA LYS A 8 18.57 -15.75 -7.23
C LYS A 8 19.51 -15.93 -6.03
N HIS A 9 20.42 -14.98 -5.82
CA HIS A 9 21.51 -15.12 -4.86
C HIS A 9 21.65 -13.88 -3.98
N ASN A 10 20.51 -13.27 -3.62
CA ASN A 10 20.50 -12.14 -2.71
C ASN A 10 21.01 -12.54 -1.31
N PRO A 11 22.16 -12.03 -0.85
CA PRO A 11 22.72 -12.43 0.44
C PRO A 11 21.90 -11.93 1.65
N LEU A 12 20.90 -11.07 1.43
CA LEU A 12 20.01 -10.61 2.49
C LEU A 12 18.93 -11.65 2.87
N ILE A 13 18.60 -12.56 1.95
CA ILE A 13 17.49 -13.51 2.12
C ILE A 13 17.85 -14.96 1.77
N HIS A 14 18.92 -15.21 1.01
CA HIS A 14 19.36 -16.55 0.62
C HIS A 14 20.62 -16.99 1.38
N ARG A 15 20.62 -18.21 1.92
CA ARG A 15 21.76 -18.86 2.60
C ARG A 15 21.57 -20.37 2.68
N ASP A 16 22.63 -21.12 3.01
CA ASP A 16 22.45 -22.53 3.40
C ASP A 16 21.77 -22.58 4.79
N ARG A 17 20.61 -23.25 4.86
CA ARG A 17 19.80 -23.40 6.09
C ARG A 17 19.79 -24.84 6.60
N ARG A 18 20.63 -25.73 6.05
CA ARG A 18 20.68 -27.14 6.45
C ARG A 18 21.34 -27.33 7.81
N LEU A 19 20.52 -27.39 8.86
CA LEU A 19 20.99 -27.65 10.22
C LEU A 19 21.65 -29.03 10.38
N SER A 20 21.29 -30.00 9.54
CA SER A 20 21.89 -31.35 9.48
C SER A 20 23.41 -31.33 9.25
N LYS A 21 23.94 -30.30 8.59
CA LYS A 21 25.37 -30.13 8.31
C LYS A 21 26.15 -29.48 9.46
N SER A 22 25.48 -29.04 10.52
CA SER A 22 26.14 -28.43 11.67
C SER A 22 27.09 -29.41 12.35
N SER A 23 28.22 -28.93 12.87
CA SER A 23 29.10 -29.74 13.72
C SER A 23 28.50 -30.03 15.10
N SER A 24 27.52 -29.25 15.56
CA SER A 24 26.79 -29.46 16.81
C SER A 24 25.69 -30.51 16.67
N GLU A 25 25.70 -31.51 17.56
CA GLU A 25 24.62 -32.52 17.64
C GLU A 25 23.28 -31.90 18.02
N TRP A 26 23.28 -30.93 18.93
CA TRP A 26 22.08 -30.24 19.35
C TRP A 26 21.46 -29.47 18.18
N VAL A 27 22.26 -28.73 17.40
CA VAL A 27 21.76 -28.03 16.21
C VAL A 27 21.22 -29.02 15.18
N ARG A 28 21.94 -30.13 14.91
CA ARG A 28 21.49 -31.17 13.98
C ARG A 28 20.14 -31.77 14.38
N SER A 29 19.85 -31.86 15.68
CA SER A 29 18.56 -32.38 16.18
C SER A 29 17.34 -31.55 15.74
N PHE A 30 17.54 -30.29 15.34
CA PHE A 30 16.49 -29.42 14.81
C PHE A 30 16.36 -29.47 13.29
N SER A 31 17.04 -30.38 12.60
CA SER A 31 16.87 -30.56 11.16
C SER A 31 15.40 -30.83 10.77
N CYS A 32 14.97 -30.25 9.66
CA CYS A 32 13.63 -30.39 9.09
C CYS A 32 13.63 -31.09 7.72
N GLU A 33 14.75 -31.67 7.29
CA GLU A 33 14.90 -32.27 5.93
C GLU A 33 13.87 -33.38 5.62
N GLU A 34 13.32 -34.02 6.65
CA GLU A 34 12.30 -35.07 6.54
C GLU A 34 10.86 -34.54 6.38
N LEU A 35 10.63 -33.23 6.56
CA LEU A 35 9.31 -32.64 6.31
C LEU A 35 8.94 -32.81 4.84
N LYS A 36 7.64 -33.05 4.59
CA LYS A 36 7.07 -33.17 3.24
C LYS A 36 5.88 -32.24 3.05
N PRO A 37 6.10 -30.92 2.91
CA PRO A 37 5.02 -29.94 2.86
C PRO A 37 4.26 -29.97 1.54
N LEU A 38 2.94 -29.87 1.60
CA LEU A 38 2.09 -29.42 0.49
C LEU A 38 1.85 -27.91 0.63
N ILE A 39 2.31 -27.13 -0.35
CA ILE A 39 2.13 -25.68 -0.39
C ILE A 39 0.79 -25.36 -1.06
N VAL A 40 -0.13 -24.76 -0.32
CA VAL A 40 -1.52 -24.49 -0.74
C VAL A 40 -1.81 -22.99 -0.93
N CYS A 41 -0.80 -22.24 -1.37
CA CYS A 41 -0.88 -20.81 -1.64
C CYS A 41 -0.32 -20.46 -3.04
N ARG A 42 -0.28 -19.16 -3.35
CA ARG A 42 0.27 -18.62 -4.60
C ARG A 42 1.02 -17.31 -4.35
N GLY A 43 1.62 -16.75 -5.40
CA GLY A 43 2.26 -15.45 -5.33
C GLY A 43 3.66 -15.51 -4.71
N PRO A 44 4.19 -14.36 -4.28
CA PRO A 44 5.55 -14.26 -3.71
C PRO A 44 5.82 -15.25 -2.57
N ILE A 45 4.87 -15.45 -1.65
CA ILE A 45 5.03 -16.36 -0.50
C ILE A 45 5.19 -17.83 -0.89
N ARG A 46 4.58 -18.28 -2.00
CA ARG A 46 4.80 -19.64 -2.52
C ARG A 46 6.25 -19.78 -2.99
N LYS A 47 6.75 -18.81 -3.75
CA LYS A 47 8.12 -18.81 -4.26
C LYS A 47 9.13 -18.76 -3.11
N GLU A 48 8.89 -17.90 -2.12
CA GLU A 48 9.72 -17.86 -0.91
C GLU A 48 9.75 -19.22 -0.19
N ALA A 49 8.60 -19.84 0.04
CA ALA A 49 8.54 -21.13 0.72
C ALA A 49 9.30 -22.22 -0.06
N MET A 50 9.22 -22.22 -1.39
CA MET A 50 10.03 -23.10 -2.24
C MET A 50 11.52 -22.89 -2.01
N ASP A 51 11.99 -21.64 -2.00
CA ASP A 51 13.41 -21.33 -1.81
C ASP A 51 13.89 -21.72 -0.41
N VAL A 52 13.15 -21.31 0.62
CA VAL A 52 13.49 -21.60 2.02
C VAL A 52 13.52 -23.10 2.28
N TYR A 53 12.54 -23.87 1.76
CA TYR A 53 12.52 -25.33 1.92
C TYR A 53 13.72 -26.00 1.22
N GLN A 54 14.07 -25.57 0.01
CA GLN A 54 15.27 -26.08 -0.67
C GLN A 54 16.56 -25.76 0.09
N GLU A 55 16.66 -24.54 0.62
CA GLU A 55 17.78 -24.08 1.45
C GLU A 55 17.87 -24.85 2.78
N MET A 56 16.74 -25.25 3.36
CA MET A 56 16.66 -26.11 4.54
C MET A 56 16.96 -27.58 4.25
N GLY A 57 17.06 -27.97 2.98
CA GLY A 57 17.28 -29.35 2.54
C GLY A 57 16.00 -30.19 2.43
N ILE A 58 14.82 -29.58 2.55
CA ILE A 58 13.52 -30.21 2.31
C ILE A 58 13.40 -30.48 0.80
N SER A 59 13.69 -31.72 0.42
CA SER A 59 13.80 -32.13 -0.99
C SER A 59 12.47 -32.58 -1.62
N HIS A 60 11.44 -32.78 -0.80
CA HIS A 60 10.14 -33.29 -1.24
C HIS A 60 8.99 -32.43 -0.73
N TYR A 61 8.58 -31.45 -1.53
CA TYR A 61 7.38 -30.64 -1.28
C TYR A 61 6.47 -30.64 -2.51
N GLY A 62 5.17 -30.51 -2.29
CA GLY A 62 4.13 -30.42 -3.30
C GLY A 62 3.61 -29.00 -3.49
N ILE A 63 3.03 -28.73 -4.65
CA ILE A 63 2.35 -27.47 -4.95
C ILE A 63 0.90 -27.74 -5.32
N LEU A 64 -0.02 -27.06 -4.65
CA LEU A 64 -1.39 -26.92 -5.13
C LEU A 64 -1.45 -25.80 -6.17
N LEU A 65 -2.06 -26.06 -7.33
CA LEU A 65 -2.17 -25.11 -8.43
C LEU A 65 -3.62 -24.95 -8.85
N SER A 66 -4.14 -23.72 -8.79
CA SER A 66 -5.44 -23.43 -9.37
C SER A 66 -5.41 -23.48 -10.90
N GLU A 67 -6.50 -23.95 -11.50
CA GLU A 67 -6.75 -23.83 -12.93
C GLU A 67 -6.76 -22.37 -13.41
N LYS A 68 -7.12 -21.41 -12.53
CA LYS A 68 -7.02 -19.97 -12.83
C LYS A 68 -5.58 -19.48 -13.00
N ASP A 69 -4.61 -20.10 -12.32
CA ASP A 69 -3.17 -19.80 -12.45
C ASP A 69 -2.48 -20.63 -13.56
N SER A 70 -3.24 -21.30 -14.45
CA SER A 70 -2.63 -22.19 -15.46
C SER A 70 -3.41 -22.34 -16.76
N ILE A 71 -4.68 -22.74 -16.70
CA ILE A 71 -5.47 -23.16 -17.86
C ILE A 71 -6.46 -22.06 -18.28
N VAL A 72 -7.17 -21.47 -17.31
CA VAL A 72 -8.26 -20.51 -17.59
C VAL A 72 -7.73 -19.25 -18.28
N TYR A 73 -6.55 -18.77 -17.89
CA TYR A 73 -5.93 -17.58 -18.47
C TYR A 73 -4.67 -17.95 -19.26
N PRO A 74 -4.66 -17.79 -20.60
CA PRO A 74 -3.48 -18.05 -21.41
C PRO A 74 -2.28 -17.20 -20.96
N ASN A 75 -1.10 -17.82 -20.89
CA ASN A 75 0.15 -17.21 -20.41
C ASN A 75 0.12 -16.75 -18.94
N ALA A 76 -0.82 -17.23 -18.14
CA ALA A 76 -0.87 -16.97 -16.70
C ALA A 76 -0.27 -18.11 -15.86
N LEU A 77 0.40 -19.10 -16.49
CA LEU A 77 1.11 -20.14 -15.74
C LEU A 77 2.06 -19.50 -14.73
N ALA A 78 1.79 -19.79 -13.45
CA ALA A 78 2.63 -19.49 -12.30
C ALA A 78 4.13 -19.65 -12.65
N PRO A 79 4.88 -18.54 -12.79
CA PRO A 79 6.23 -18.57 -13.33
C PRO A 79 7.23 -19.41 -12.54
N GLU A 80 7.09 -19.47 -11.22
CA GLU A 80 7.90 -20.29 -10.32
C GLU A 80 7.82 -21.79 -10.62
N LEU A 81 6.70 -22.28 -11.14
CA LEU A 81 6.53 -23.70 -11.44
C LEU A 81 7.39 -24.16 -12.61
N ARG A 82 7.92 -23.23 -13.41
CA ARG A 82 8.88 -23.55 -14.47
C ARG A 82 10.22 -24.05 -13.92
N GLN A 83 10.50 -23.85 -12.62
CA GLN A 83 11.69 -24.36 -11.96
C GLN A 83 11.51 -25.78 -11.41
N LEU A 84 10.26 -26.25 -11.27
CA LEU A 84 10.00 -27.60 -10.78
C LEU A 84 10.30 -28.60 -11.89
N THR A 85 11.33 -29.41 -11.67
CA THR A 85 11.73 -30.47 -12.59
C THR A 85 10.80 -31.69 -12.52
N ASP A 86 10.08 -31.86 -11.42
CA ASP A 86 9.16 -32.97 -11.19
C ASP A 86 7.71 -32.47 -11.20
N SER A 87 7.05 -32.63 -12.35
CA SER A 87 5.66 -32.20 -12.55
C SER A 87 4.65 -33.01 -11.74
N ASN A 88 5.00 -34.21 -11.24
CA ASN A 88 4.09 -35.02 -10.43
C ASN A 88 3.83 -34.40 -9.05
N ARG A 89 4.60 -33.38 -8.67
CA ARG A 89 4.42 -32.64 -7.42
C ARG A 89 3.44 -31.47 -7.55
N VAL A 90 2.92 -31.20 -8.75
CA VAL A 90 1.99 -30.11 -9.02
C VAL A 90 0.57 -30.66 -9.14
N HIS A 91 -0.27 -30.31 -8.19
CA HIS A 91 -1.61 -30.86 -7.99
C HIS A 91 -2.67 -29.82 -8.36
N ARG A 92 -3.48 -30.11 -9.37
CA ARG A 92 -4.45 -29.15 -9.89
C ARG A 92 -5.77 -29.19 -9.13
N VAL A 93 -6.34 -28.01 -8.92
CA VAL A 93 -7.66 -27.78 -8.33
C VAL A 93 -8.37 -26.66 -9.11
N PRO A 94 -9.71 -26.66 -9.23
CA PRO A 94 -10.42 -25.54 -9.84
C PRO A 94 -10.02 -24.18 -9.26
N ASP A 95 -9.93 -24.07 -7.92
CA ASP A 95 -9.51 -22.87 -7.20
C ASP A 95 -8.93 -23.22 -5.81
N TYR A 96 -8.51 -22.24 -5.02
CA TYR A 96 -7.86 -22.48 -3.71
C TYR A 96 -8.82 -22.61 -2.52
N SER A 97 -10.09 -22.20 -2.62
CA SER A 97 -10.99 -22.08 -1.45
C SER A 97 -12.44 -22.56 -1.64
N GLY A 98 -12.93 -22.73 -2.86
CA GLY A 98 -14.36 -22.87 -3.17
C GLY A 98 -15.12 -21.53 -3.07
N ALA A 99 -16.20 -21.38 -3.85
CA ALA A 99 -17.05 -20.20 -3.85
C ALA A 99 -18.21 -20.29 -2.85
N SER A 100 -18.70 -21.51 -2.59
CA SER A 100 -19.74 -21.80 -1.58
C SER A 100 -19.16 -22.51 -0.35
N LYS A 101 -20.00 -22.71 0.68
CA LYS A 101 -19.61 -23.50 1.86
C LYS A 101 -19.40 -24.96 1.48
N GLU A 102 -20.25 -25.51 0.62
CA GLU A 102 -20.19 -26.88 0.12
C GLU A 102 -18.90 -27.09 -0.70
N GLU A 103 -18.62 -26.19 -1.64
CA GLU A 103 -17.40 -26.23 -2.45
C GLU A 103 -16.13 -26.07 -1.59
N ARG A 104 -16.20 -25.28 -0.51
CA ARG A 104 -15.08 -25.16 0.43
C ARG A 104 -14.82 -26.47 1.15
N VAL A 105 -15.84 -27.13 1.69
CA VAL A 105 -15.70 -28.44 2.34
C VAL A 105 -15.15 -29.46 1.34
N GLU A 106 -15.63 -29.46 0.11
CA GLU A 106 -15.08 -30.29 -0.97
C GLU A 106 -13.60 -29.98 -1.23
N ARG A 107 -13.23 -28.69 -1.30
CA ARG A 107 -11.86 -28.23 -1.49
C ARG A 107 -10.94 -28.70 -0.37
N ILE A 108 -11.37 -28.58 0.89
CA ILE A 108 -10.63 -29.04 2.07
C ILE A 108 -10.38 -30.54 1.97
N ASN A 109 -11.42 -31.33 1.67
CA ASN A 109 -11.30 -32.78 1.50
C ASN A 109 -10.35 -33.16 0.36
N GLN A 110 -10.41 -32.43 -0.77
CA GLN A 110 -9.52 -32.67 -1.90
C GLN A 110 -8.06 -32.36 -1.55
N ILE A 111 -7.77 -31.27 -0.86
CA ILE A 111 -6.42 -30.92 -0.41
C ILE A 111 -5.85 -32.00 0.52
N ILE A 112 -6.66 -32.48 1.47
CA ILE A 112 -6.26 -33.56 2.40
C ILE A 112 -6.05 -34.87 1.64
N GLY A 113 -6.91 -35.19 0.65
CA GLY A 113 -6.76 -36.35 -0.22
C GLY A 113 -5.44 -36.30 -0.98
N ILE A 114 -5.16 -35.18 -1.66
CA ILE A 114 -3.90 -34.94 -2.36
C ILE A 114 -2.70 -35.12 -1.42
N ALA A 115 -2.77 -34.58 -0.20
CA ALA A 115 -1.71 -34.75 0.78
C ALA A 115 -1.43 -36.22 1.11
N LYS A 116 -2.48 -36.99 1.39
CA LYS A 116 -2.35 -38.41 1.74
C LYS A 116 -1.90 -39.27 0.58
N ASP A 117 -2.50 -39.09 -0.59
CA ASP A 117 -2.24 -39.91 -1.78
C ASP A 117 -0.79 -39.74 -2.28
N ASN A 118 -0.17 -38.59 -2.00
CA ASN A 118 1.18 -38.27 -2.45
C ASN A 118 2.23 -38.29 -1.32
N GLY A 119 1.85 -38.68 -0.10
CA GLY A 119 2.78 -38.82 1.02
C GLY A 119 3.31 -37.50 1.60
N TYR A 120 2.57 -36.41 1.44
CA TYR A 120 2.85 -35.15 2.15
C TYR A 120 2.41 -35.27 3.61
N ASP A 121 3.25 -34.80 4.53
CA ASP A 121 3.03 -34.93 5.98
C ASP A 121 2.60 -33.61 6.66
N SER A 122 2.65 -32.53 5.89
CA SER A 122 2.43 -31.18 6.38
C SER A 122 1.83 -30.27 5.30
N ILE A 123 1.17 -29.20 5.70
CA ILE A 123 0.54 -28.23 4.79
C ILE A 123 0.98 -26.81 5.17
N PHE A 124 1.42 -26.04 4.19
CA PHE A 124 1.74 -24.61 4.33
C PHE A 124 0.79 -23.76 3.49
N ALA A 125 0.04 -22.88 4.14
CA ALA A 125 -0.96 -22.03 3.49
C ALA A 125 -0.53 -20.57 3.28
N GLY A 126 0.64 -20.16 3.78
CA GLY A 126 1.12 -18.78 3.67
C GLY A 126 0.10 -17.77 4.19
N TYR A 127 -0.33 -16.86 3.32
CA TYR A 127 -1.37 -15.87 3.62
C TYR A 127 -2.52 -15.88 2.60
N GLY A 128 -3.68 -15.36 3.02
CA GLY A 128 -4.90 -15.35 2.22
C GLY A 128 -5.56 -16.73 2.13
N PHE A 129 -6.60 -16.83 1.29
CA PHE A 129 -7.39 -18.05 1.11
C PHE A 129 -7.90 -18.62 2.44
N MET A 130 -7.50 -19.84 2.80
CA MET A 130 -7.91 -20.54 4.01
C MET A 130 -6.83 -20.53 5.09
N ALA A 131 -5.80 -19.67 5.00
CA ALA A 131 -4.69 -19.64 5.96
C ALA A 131 -5.13 -19.31 7.41
N GLU A 132 -6.25 -18.60 7.58
CA GLU A 132 -6.86 -18.24 8.87
C GLU A 132 -8.23 -18.94 9.08
N ASP A 133 -8.51 -20.00 8.31
CA ASP A 133 -9.76 -20.76 8.43
C ASP A 133 -9.61 -21.90 9.45
N GLU A 134 -10.24 -21.71 10.62
CA GLU A 134 -10.25 -22.67 11.74
C GLU A 134 -10.72 -24.06 11.30
N GLU A 135 -11.76 -24.15 10.46
CA GLU A 135 -12.34 -25.41 10.01
C GLU A 135 -11.35 -26.17 9.10
N PHE A 136 -10.63 -25.44 8.24
CA PHE A 136 -9.58 -26.00 7.40
C PHE A 136 -8.43 -26.57 8.24
N VAL A 137 -7.92 -25.79 9.20
CA VAL A 137 -6.81 -26.25 10.05
C VAL A 137 -7.23 -27.43 10.92
N ALA A 138 -8.43 -27.40 11.49
CA ALA A 138 -8.97 -28.52 12.27
C ALA A 138 -9.09 -29.80 11.43
N ALA A 139 -9.50 -29.69 10.16
CA ALA A 139 -9.58 -30.82 9.24
C ALA A 139 -8.20 -31.42 8.93
N ILE A 140 -7.18 -30.58 8.74
CA ILE A 140 -5.77 -31.00 8.56
C ILE A 140 -5.28 -31.79 9.78
N GLU A 141 -5.48 -31.23 10.98
CA GLU A 141 -5.06 -31.85 12.24
C GLU A 141 -5.77 -33.20 12.46
N LYS A 142 -7.09 -33.25 12.24
CA LYS A 142 -7.88 -34.48 12.33
C LYS A 142 -7.43 -35.53 11.31
N ALA A 143 -6.91 -35.10 10.17
CA ALA A 143 -6.37 -35.99 9.15
C ALA A 143 -4.98 -36.56 9.50
N GLY A 144 -4.35 -36.09 10.59
CA GLY A 144 -3.02 -36.50 11.04
C GLY A 144 -1.86 -35.76 10.38
N LEU A 145 -2.15 -34.65 9.70
CA LEU A 145 -1.16 -33.81 9.00
C LEU A 145 -0.73 -32.64 9.91
N LYS A 146 0.51 -32.17 9.74
CA LYS A 146 0.98 -30.96 10.44
C LYS A 146 0.56 -29.71 9.68
N PHE A 147 0.01 -28.72 10.36
CA PHE A 147 -0.16 -27.39 9.76
C PHE A 147 1.08 -26.54 10.05
N ILE A 148 1.68 -25.95 9.02
CA ILE A 148 2.80 -25.01 9.14
C ILE A 148 2.22 -23.61 9.32
N GLY A 149 1.71 -23.36 10.52
CA GLY A 149 0.97 -22.17 10.93
C GLY A 149 0.35 -22.39 12.33
N PRO A 150 -0.37 -21.41 12.89
CA PRO A 150 -1.03 -21.59 14.19
C PRO A 150 -2.08 -22.70 14.15
N CYS A 151 -2.16 -23.52 15.21
CA CYS A 151 -3.15 -24.61 15.30
C CYS A 151 -4.60 -24.10 15.36
N ALA A 152 -5.56 -24.99 15.11
CA ALA A 152 -6.98 -24.63 15.08
C ALA A 152 -7.46 -24.00 16.40
N ALA A 153 -6.99 -24.50 17.54
CA ALA A 153 -7.32 -23.94 18.85
C ALA A 153 -6.76 -22.52 19.07
N THR A 154 -5.59 -22.21 18.49
CA THR A 154 -5.05 -20.84 18.49
C THR A 154 -5.85 -19.95 17.55
N GLN A 155 -6.21 -20.44 16.35
CA GLN A 155 -7.04 -19.69 15.40
C GLN A 155 -8.43 -19.35 15.97
N ALA A 156 -9.06 -20.28 16.69
CA ALA A 156 -10.33 -20.03 17.37
C ALA A 156 -10.19 -18.87 18.39
N ARG A 157 -9.24 -19.01 19.33
CA ARG A 157 -9.05 -18.07 20.45
C ARG A 157 -8.56 -16.69 20.04
N ALA A 158 -7.77 -16.59 18.98
CA ALA A 158 -7.14 -15.34 18.54
C ALA A 158 -7.78 -14.73 17.28
N GLY A 159 -8.43 -15.53 16.44
CA GLY A 159 -9.00 -15.09 15.16
C GLY A 159 -10.43 -14.56 15.27
N LYS A 160 -11.23 -15.06 16.22
CA LYS A 160 -12.58 -14.53 16.47
C LYS A 160 -12.50 -13.22 17.26
N LYS A 161 -12.98 -12.12 16.68
CA LYS A 161 -12.81 -10.75 17.21
C LYS A 161 -13.27 -10.60 18.67
N ASP A 162 -14.38 -11.21 19.02
CA ASP A 162 -14.95 -11.18 20.37
C ASP A 162 -14.17 -12.04 21.37
N GLU A 163 -13.74 -13.25 21.00
CA GLU A 163 -12.89 -14.10 21.85
C GLU A 163 -11.50 -13.50 22.05
N ALA A 164 -10.91 -12.96 20.99
CA ALA A 164 -9.63 -12.28 21.01
C ALA A 164 -9.70 -11.04 21.91
N LYS A 165 -10.73 -10.20 21.77
CA LYS A 165 -10.89 -9.00 22.59
C LYS A 165 -11.14 -9.32 24.07
N ARG A 166 -11.89 -10.39 24.36
CA ARG A 166 -12.04 -10.90 25.73
C ARG A 166 -10.71 -11.36 26.31
N THR A 167 -9.92 -12.11 25.56
CA THR A 167 -8.58 -12.53 25.99
C THR A 167 -7.67 -11.34 26.21
N ALA A 168 -7.73 -10.34 25.33
CA ALA A 168 -6.99 -9.09 25.46
C ALA A 168 -7.33 -8.38 26.79
N LEU A 169 -8.61 -8.22 27.11
CA LEU A 169 -9.04 -7.66 28.40
C LEU A 169 -8.55 -8.48 29.60
N LEU A 170 -8.68 -9.82 29.54
CA LEU A 170 -8.24 -10.73 30.62
C LEU A 170 -6.74 -10.62 30.90
N VAL A 171 -5.93 -10.37 29.87
CA VAL A 171 -4.48 -10.24 29.99
C VAL A 171 -4.02 -8.78 29.98
N ASN A 172 -4.91 -7.85 30.31
CA ASN A 172 -4.62 -6.43 30.45
C ASN A 172 -3.91 -5.83 29.22
N VAL A 173 -4.41 -6.18 28.03
CA VAL A 173 -4.06 -5.54 26.76
C VAL A 173 -5.00 -4.38 26.53
N SER A 174 -4.47 -3.27 26.04
CA SER A 174 -5.24 -2.07 25.75
C SER A 174 -6.17 -2.34 24.57
N VAL A 175 -7.50 -2.26 24.78
CA VAL A 175 -8.51 -2.41 23.72
C VAL A 175 -9.31 -1.13 23.56
N THR A 176 -9.91 -0.93 22.38
CA THR A 176 -10.78 0.23 22.16
C THR A 176 -11.95 0.21 23.15
N PRO A 177 -12.19 1.30 23.91
CA PRO A 177 -13.32 1.38 24.84
C PRO A 177 -14.63 1.10 24.11
N GLY A 178 -15.49 0.25 24.67
CA GLY A 178 -16.69 -0.18 23.97
C GLY A 178 -17.44 -1.30 24.67
N ILE A 179 -18.37 -1.91 23.93
CA ILE A 179 -19.18 -3.05 24.34
C ILE A 179 -19.07 -4.13 23.28
N ASP A 180 -18.73 -5.34 23.71
CA ASP A 180 -18.33 -6.42 22.80
C ASP A 180 -19.29 -7.62 22.82
N ASN A 181 -20.27 -7.59 23.70
CA ASN A 181 -21.16 -8.71 24.01
C ASN A 181 -22.63 -8.28 24.04
N VAL A 182 -23.04 -7.41 23.11
CA VAL A 182 -24.39 -6.82 23.12
C VAL A 182 -25.49 -7.90 23.03
N THR A 183 -25.24 -9.00 22.33
CA THR A 183 -26.16 -10.13 22.24
C THR A 183 -26.31 -10.88 23.56
N ALA A 184 -25.21 -11.14 24.27
CA ALA A 184 -25.25 -11.71 25.62
C ALA A 184 -26.04 -10.81 26.58
N ARG A 185 -25.83 -9.49 26.52
CA ARG A 185 -26.61 -8.51 27.29
C ARG A 185 -28.08 -8.47 26.91
N THR A 186 -28.40 -8.63 25.62
CA THR A 186 -29.77 -8.76 25.13
C THR A 186 -30.45 -9.98 25.73
N LEU A 187 -29.75 -11.12 25.76
CA LEU A 187 -30.28 -12.35 26.35
C LEU A 187 -30.44 -12.24 27.87
N VAL A 188 -29.48 -11.64 28.58
CA VAL A 188 -29.59 -11.36 30.03
C VAL A 188 -30.75 -10.40 30.33
N LYS A 189 -31.01 -9.40 29.49
CA LYS A 189 -32.16 -8.50 29.68
C LYS A 189 -33.49 -9.24 29.54
N LYS A 190 -33.56 -10.25 28.67
CA LYS A 190 -34.73 -11.12 28.49
C LYS A 190 -34.85 -12.17 29.61
N HIS A 191 -33.71 -12.67 30.09
CA HIS A 191 -33.58 -13.69 31.13
C HIS A 191 -32.59 -13.22 32.21
N ASP A 192 -33.08 -12.37 33.12
CA ASP A 192 -32.32 -11.62 34.12
C ASP A 192 -31.66 -12.43 35.25
N SER A 193 -31.84 -13.76 35.27
CA SER A 193 -31.33 -14.62 36.33
C SER A 193 -30.73 -15.91 35.79
N ARG A 194 -29.82 -16.51 36.56
CA ARG A 194 -29.19 -17.78 36.20
C ARG A 194 -30.24 -18.88 36.04
N GLU A 195 -31.23 -18.93 36.93
CA GLU A 195 -32.31 -19.93 36.90
C GLU A 195 -33.11 -19.84 35.60
N LYS A 196 -33.40 -18.62 35.13
CA LYS A 196 -34.09 -18.39 33.86
C LYS A 196 -33.24 -18.81 32.66
N LEU A 197 -31.93 -18.51 32.67
CA LEU A 197 -31.00 -18.95 31.61
C LEU A 197 -30.87 -20.49 31.57
N LEU A 198 -30.77 -21.15 32.73
CA LEU A 198 -30.74 -22.62 32.81
C LEU A 198 -32.09 -23.24 32.37
N ALA A 199 -33.20 -22.60 32.70
CA ALA A 199 -34.52 -23.01 32.22
C ALA A 199 -34.62 -22.89 30.69
N LEU A 200 -34.04 -21.85 30.09
CA LEU A 200 -33.97 -21.67 28.64
C LEU A 200 -33.18 -22.79 27.96
N VAL A 201 -32.00 -23.14 28.50
CA VAL A 201 -31.20 -24.29 28.00
C VAL A 201 -32.02 -25.57 27.97
N LYS A 202 -32.81 -25.82 29.02
CA LYS A 202 -33.66 -27.01 29.11
C LYS A 202 -34.85 -26.94 28.16
N ALA A 203 -35.51 -25.79 28.06
CA ALA A 203 -36.70 -25.58 27.21
C ALA A 203 -36.35 -25.75 25.73
N GLU A 204 -35.23 -25.16 25.30
CA GLU A 204 -34.77 -25.20 23.92
C GLU A 204 -33.90 -26.41 23.62
N GLY A 205 -33.62 -27.28 24.60
CA GLY A 205 -32.78 -28.48 24.44
C GLY A 205 -31.39 -28.17 23.88
N LEU A 206 -30.68 -27.22 24.50
CA LEU A 206 -29.35 -26.77 24.09
C LEU A 206 -28.24 -27.62 24.73
N GLU A 207 -27.26 -28.04 23.92
CA GLU A 207 -26.13 -28.86 24.38
C GLU A 207 -25.00 -27.97 24.95
N CYS A 208 -25.19 -27.52 26.20
CA CYS A 208 -24.21 -26.70 26.91
C CYS A 208 -23.24 -27.54 27.77
N ASP A 209 -22.00 -27.06 27.97
CA ASP A 209 -21.02 -27.72 28.83
C ASP A 209 -21.50 -27.75 30.29
N ALA A 210 -21.64 -28.95 30.85
CA ALA A 210 -22.08 -29.18 32.21
C ALA A 210 -21.20 -28.48 33.27
N LYS A 211 -19.91 -28.25 33.00
CA LYS A 211 -19.02 -27.50 33.89
C LYS A 211 -19.41 -26.04 33.95
N ILE A 212 -19.69 -25.42 32.80
CA ILE A 212 -20.11 -24.02 32.69
C ILE A 212 -21.48 -23.82 33.35
N LEU A 213 -22.43 -24.73 33.08
CA LEU A 213 -23.76 -24.70 33.69
C LEU A 213 -23.74 -24.84 35.22
N LYS A 214 -22.73 -25.48 35.79
CA LYS A 214 -22.59 -25.68 37.24
C LYS A 214 -21.77 -24.59 37.95
N ASP A 215 -21.01 -23.79 37.21
CA ASP A 215 -20.17 -22.75 37.82
C ASP A 215 -21.01 -21.53 38.26
N THR A 216 -21.35 -21.48 39.55
CA THR A 216 -22.13 -20.40 40.16
C THR A 216 -21.39 -19.07 40.25
N LYS A 217 -20.06 -19.07 40.05
CA LYS A 217 -19.25 -17.84 40.07
C LYS A 217 -19.19 -17.16 38.71
N LEU A 218 -19.69 -17.82 37.66
CA LEU A 218 -19.67 -17.29 36.30
C LEU A 218 -20.64 -16.10 36.16
N PRO A 219 -20.20 -14.95 35.60
CA PRO A 219 -21.09 -13.83 35.29
C PRO A 219 -22.24 -14.24 34.37
N LEU A 220 -23.42 -13.63 34.56
CA LEU A 220 -24.61 -13.94 33.75
C LEU A 220 -24.38 -13.71 32.26
N GLU A 221 -23.68 -12.65 31.88
CA GLU A 221 -23.34 -12.36 30.48
C GLU A 221 -22.45 -13.46 29.88
N THR A 222 -21.49 -13.99 30.64
CA THR A 222 -20.64 -15.10 30.17
C THR A 222 -21.42 -16.40 30.02
N LEU A 223 -22.36 -16.68 30.93
CA LEU A 223 -23.28 -17.81 30.79
C LEU A 223 -24.18 -17.65 29.56
N ALA A 224 -24.76 -16.45 29.37
CA ALA A 224 -25.62 -16.13 28.24
C ALA A 224 -24.88 -16.28 26.91
N ASP A 225 -23.64 -15.81 26.83
CA ASP A 225 -22.80 -15.97 25.63
C ASP A 225 -22.56 -17.44 25.28
N HIS A 226 -22.26 -18.28 26.27
CA HIS A 226 -22.13 -19.73 26.06
C HIS A 226 -23.42 -20.35 25.50
N ILE A 227 -24.57 -19.94 26.06
CA ILE A 227 -25.89 -20.40 25.61
C ILE A 227 -26.14 -19.96 24.15
N LEU A 228 -25.79 -18.72 23.80
CA LEU A 228 -25.90 -18.20 22.43
C LEU A 228 -25.07 -19.00 21.43
N MET A 229 -23.83 -19.33 21.76
CA MET A 229 -23.00 -20.16 20.88
C MET A 229 -23.64 -21.52 20.60
N THR A 230 -24.25 -22.15 21.62
CA THR A 230 -24.98 -23.41 21.42
C THR A 230 -26.28 -23.25 20.63
N SER A 231 -26.95 -22.10 20.73
CA SER A 231 -28.15 -21.84 19.93
C SER A 231 -27.81 -21.61 18.46
N TYR A 232 -26.70 -20.93 18.17
CA TYR A 232 -26.19 -20.77 16.81
C TYR A 232 -25.83 -22.11 16.17
N ALA A 233 -25.13 -22.98 16.91
CA ALA A 233 -24.82 -24.34 16.45
C ALA A 233 -26.08 -25.17 16.18
N LYS A 234 -27.16 -24.94 16.95
CA LYS A 234 -28.47 -25.59 16.76
C LYS A 234 -29.32 -24.95 15.65
N GLY A 235 -28.94 -23.76 15.16
CA GLY A 235 -29.68 -23.04 14.13
C GLY A 235 -30.97 -22.38 14.65
N ILE A 236 -30.97 -21.88 15.89
CA ILE A 236 -32.13 -21.16 16.47
C ILE A 236 -31.74 -19.80 17.02
N ASP A 237 -32.70 -18.88 17.03
CA ASP A 237 -32.56 -17.54 17.62
C ASP A 237 -33.24 -17.47 18.99
N LEU A 238 -32.52 -17.00 20.01
CA LEU A 238 -33.06 -16.81 21.36
C LEU A 238 -33.62 -15.40 21.60
N TYR A 239 -33.38 -14.48 20.66
CA TYR A 239 -33.85 -13.11 20.65
C TYR A 239 -34.13 -12.65 19.21
N THR A 240 -34.96 -11.64 19.05
CA THR A 240 -35.27 -11.01 17.76
C THR A 240 -34.27 -9.89 17.44
N ILE A 241 -34.11 -9.56 16.15
CA ILE A 241 -33.29 -8.41 15.73
C ILE A 241 -33.80 -7.10 16.35
N GLU A 242 -35.10 -6.97 16.58
CA GLU A 242 -35.68 -5.80 17.25
C GLU A 242 -35.27 -5.70 18.72
N GLU A 243 -35.25 -6.83 19.45
CA GLU A 243 -34.73 -6.89 20.83
C GLU A 243 -33.24 -6.49 20.88
N LEU A 244 -32.43 -6.97 19.93
CA LEU A 244 -31.02 -6.59 19.80
C LEU A 244 -30.86 -5.09 19.49
N CYS A 245 -31.62 -4.56 18.52
CA CYS A 245 -31.57 -3.14 18.16
C CYS A 245 -31.94 -2.24 19.33
N ALA A 246 -32.97 -2.59 20.10
CA ALA A 246 -33.36 -1.87 21.30
C ALA A 246 -32.25 -1.90 22.37
N GLN A 247 -31.53 -3.03 22.51
CA GLN A 247 -30.38 -3.11 23.41
C GLN A 247 -29.22 -2.23 22.91
N VAL A 248 -28.85 -2.32 21.63
CA VAL A 248 -27.79 -1.48 21.04
C VAL A 248 -28.08 0.00 21.26
N GLN A 249 -29.32 0.46 21.02
CA GLN A 249 -29.70 1.86 21.24
C GLN A 249 -29.53 2.28 22.71
N ALA A 250 -29.91 1.43 23.66
CA ALA A 250 -29.73 1.71 25.09
C ALA A 250 -28.24 1.81 25.45
N GLU A 251 -27.43 0.88 24.97
CA GLU A 251 -25.99 0.85 25.20
C GLU A 251 -25.27 2.07 24.61
N VAL A 252 -25.61 2.43 23.37
CA VAL A 252 -25.11 3.64 22.71
C VAL A 252 -25.50 4.90 23.49
N THR A 253 -26.71 4.96 24.02
CA THR A 253 -27.18 6.09 24.84
C THR A 253 -26.27 6.28 26.06
N GLU A 254 -26.00 5.21 26.80
CA GLU A 254 -25.07 5.25 27.95
C GLU A 254 -23.64 5.61 27.53
N LEU A 255 -23.18 5.07 26.40
CA LEU A 255 -21.86 5.38 25.85
C LEU A 255 -21.71 6.86 25.50
N PHE A 256 -22.72 7.50 24.90
CA PHE A 256 -22.71 8.94 24.64
C PHE A 256 -22.72 9.78 25.92
N ARG A 257 -23.41 9.33 26.98
CA ARG A 257 -23.34 10.00 28.29
C ARG A 257 -21.95 9.88 28.90
N LYS A 258 -21.31 8.71 28.77
CA LYS A 258 -19.98 8.43 29.33
C LYS A 258 -18.84 9.12 28.57
N TYR A 259 -18.95 9.18 27.23
CA TYR A 259 -17.96 9.82 26.36
C TYR A 259 -18.64 10.89 25.51
N PRO A 260 -18.96 12.06 26.11
CA PRO A 260 -19.51 13.17 25.34
C PRO A 260 -18.51 13.59 24.26
N GLN A 261 -19.02 14.17 23.17
CA GLN A 261 -18.23 14.58 22.00
C GLN A 261 -17.53 13.46 21.21
N SER A 262 -17.83 12.21 21.51
CA SER A 262 -17.24 11.07 20.82
C SER A 262 -18.16 10.54 19.74
N ARG A 263 -17.58 9.86 18.76
CA ARG A 263 -18.30 9.00 17.82
C ARG A 263 -18.09 7.55 18.20
N PHE A 264 -19.04 6.69 17.83
CA PHE A 264 -18.94 5.25 18.05
C PHE A 264 -19.02 4.52 16.73
N ARG A 265 -18.31 3.40 16.64
CA ARG A 265 -18.32 2.51 15.49
C ARG A 265 -19.04 1.22 15.87
N ILE A 266 -20.06 0.87 15.09
CA ILE A 266 -20.77 -0.39 15.19
C ILE A 266 -20.12 -1.36 14.20
N LYS A 267 -19.71 -2.55 14.65
CA LYS A 267 -19.09 -3.58 13.79
C LYS A 267 -19.76 -4.93 14.00
N ALA A 268 -20.17 -5.61 12.94
CA ALA A 268 -20.58 -7.01 13.02
C ALA A 268 -19.36 -7.94 13.15
N ILE A 269 -19.46 -9.06 13.89
CA ILE A 269 -18.33 -9.98 14.10
C ILE A 269 -17.80 -10.57 12.79
N GLY A 270 -18.68 -10.88 11.83
CA GLY A 270 -18.30 -11.41 10.52
C GLY A 270 -17.77 -10.37 9.53
N GLY A 271 -17.65 -9.10 9.92
CA GLY A 271 -17.17 -8.02 9.06
C GLY A 271 -15.63 -7.99 8.95
N GLY A 272 -15.11 -7.82 7.73
CA GLY A 272 -13.67 -7.68 7.44
C GLY A 272 -13.44 -6.88 6.15
N GLY A 273 -12.27 -6.26 6.02
CA GLY A 273 -11.90 -5.47 4.83
C GLY A 273 -12.89 -4.33 4.53
N GLY A 274 -13.35 -3.62 5.55
CA GLY A 274 -14.22 -2.46 5.40
C GLY A 274 -15.70 -2.76 5.56
N LYS A 275 -16.09 -4.03 5.39
CA LYS A 275 -17.50 -4.45 5.35
C LYS A 275 -18.09 -4.67 6.74
N GLY A 276 -19.37 -4.35 6.90
CA GLY A 276 -20.14 -4.63 8.11
C GLY A 276 -19.83 -3.69 9.28
N GLN A 277 -19.49 -2.42 8.99
CA GLN A 277 -19.27 -1.39 10.01
C GLN A 277 -19.94 -0.05 9.68
N ARG A 278 -20.38 0.69 10.70
CA ARG A 278 -20.96 2.05 10.57
C ARG A 278 -20.46 2.97 11.69
N ILE A 279 -20.32 4.26 11.40
CA ILE A 279 -19.94 5.27 12.40
C ILE A 279 -21.17 6.09 12.77
N LEU A 280 -21.40 6.20 14.06
CA LEU A 280 -22.51 6.88 14.71
C LEU A 280 -22.03 8.11 15.48
N GLY A 281 -22.89 9.13 15.59
CA GLY A 281 -22.68 10.26 16.53
C GLY A 281 -22.06 11.50 15.89
N ALA A 282 -22.10 11.63 14.56
CA ALA A 282 -21.62 12.84 13.87
C ALA A 282 -22.28 14.12 14.41
N SER A 283 -23.57 14.06 14.76
CA SER A 283 -24.33 15.18 15.34
C SER A 283 -23.88 15.61 16.74
N LEU A 284 -23.14 14.76 17.45
CA LEU A 284 -22.64 15.03 18.81
C LEU A 284 -21.15 15.41 18.82
N LEU A 285 -20.44 15.24 17.71
CA LEU A 285 -19.02 15.56 17.60
C LEU A 285 -18.77 17.06 17.86
N GLY A 286 -17.91 17.36 18.84
CA GLY A 286 -17.61 18.75 19.22
C GLY A 286 -18.65 19.42 20.15
N THR A 287 -19.77 18.77 20.46
CA THR A 287 -20.82 19.32 21.34
C THR A 287 -20.48 19.10 22.82
N LYS A 288 -19.93 20.12 23.50
CA LYS A 288 -19.41 20.00 24.89
C LYS A 288 -20.46 19.51 25.91
N ASN A 289 -21.71 19.92 25.76
CA ASN A 289 -22.82 19.60 26.67
C ASN A 289 -24.04 19.17 25.85
N ALA A 290 -23.98 17.98 25.24
CA ALA A 290 -25.14 17.42 24.56
C ALA A 290 -26.24 17.14 25.61
N ASP A 291 -27.44 17.68 25.38
CA ASP A 291 -28.59 17.40 26.25
C ASP A 291 -29.16 16.01 25.97
N GLU A 292 -30.01 15.53 26.88
CA GLU A 292 -30.59 14.19 26.79
C GLU A 292 -31.40 13.99 25.49
N LYS A 293 -31.97 15.05 24.94
CA LYS A 293 -32.72 15.02 23.68
C LYS A 293 -31.79 14.82 22.48
N ALA A 294 -30.65 15.49 22.46
CA ALA A 294 -29.62 15.32 21.43
C ALA A 294 -29.00 13.92 21.50
N ILE A 295 -28.71 13.42 22.71
CA ILE A 295 -28.21 12.05 22.92
C ILE A 295 -29.23 11.02 22.43
N ALA A 296 -30.49 11.13 22.84
CA ALA A 296 -31.54 10.21 22.41
C ALA A 296 -31.73 10.23 20.88
N LYS A 297 -31.67 11.41 20.26
CA LYS A 297 -31.76 11.55 18.80
C LYS A 297 -30.60 10.86 18.09
N ALA A 298 -29.37 11.06 18.55
CA ALA A 298 -28.20 10.42 17.95
C ALA A 298 -28.24 8.90 18.15
N ALA A 299 -28.58 8.42 19.34
CA ALA A 299 -28.68 6.99 19.62
C ALA A 299 -29.77 6.28 18.80
N ALA A 300 -30.85 7.00 18.42
CA ALA A 300 -31.95 6.46 17.61
C ALA A 300 -31.53 6.07 16.18
N GLU A 301 -30.37 6.50 15.69
CA GLU A 301 -29.83 6.05 14.39
C GLU A 301 -29.20 4.64 14.48
N ALA A 302 -28.79 4.20 15.68
CA ALA A 302 -28.06 2.94 15.87
C ALA A 302 -28.84 1.69 15.39
N PRO A 303 -30.17 1.53 15.65
CA PRO A 303 -30.96 0.42 15.13
C PRO A 303 -30.90 0.24 13.61
N ALA A 304 -30.93 1.33 12.84
CA ALA A 304 -30.87 1.26 11.38
C ALA A 304 -29.49 0.73 10.94
N MET A 305 -28.42 1.28 11.54
CA MET A 305 -27.05 0.86 11.27
C MET A 305 -26.79 -0.61 11.61
N VAL A 306 -27.37 -1.14 12.70
CA VAL A 306 -27.26 -2.56 13.06
C VAL A 306 -27.86 -3.46 11.98
N ARG A 307 -29.05 -3.12 11.48
CA ARG A 307 -29.69 -3.89 10.39
C ARG A 307 -28.84 -3.86 9.13
N GLU A 308 -28.32 -2.68 8.77
CA GLU A 308 -27.43 -2.54 7.62
C GLU A 308 -26.17 -3.40 7.74
N VAL A 309 -25.46 -3.34 8.87
CA VAL A 309 -24.21 -4.12 9.01
C VAL A 309 -24.46 -5.62 9.04
N LEU A 310 -25.56 -6.08 9.67
CA LEU A 310 -25.93 -7.50 9.68
C LEU A 310 -26.32 -7.99 8.28
N GLN A 311 -27.07 -7.19 7.53
CA GLN A 311 -27.43 -7.50 6.14
C GLN A 311 -26.19 -7.56 5.25
N GLU A 312 -25.27 -6.61 5.43
CA GLU A 312 -24.03 -6.52 4.65
C GLU A 312 -23.12 -7.75 4.87
N VAL A 313 -23.06 -8.28 6.09
CA VAL A 313 -22.31 -9.52 6.40
C VAL A 313 -23.15 -10.79 6.26
N LYS A 314 -24.40 -10.69 5.80
CA LYS A 314 -25.34 -11.81 5.64
C LYS A 314 -25.57 -12.61 6.93
N ALA A 315 -25.64 -11.93 8.07
CA ALA A 315 -25.88 -12.53 9.40
C ALA A 315 -27.28 -12.23 9.94
N ASN A 316 -28.27 -12.10 9.07
CA ASN A 316 -29.67 -11.84 9.43
C ASN A 316 -30.57 -13.08 9.35
N GLY A 317 -30.03 -14.25 8.99
CA GLY A 317 -30.72 -15.54 8.96
C GLY A 317 -30.89 -16.15 10.36
N VAL A 318 -31.75 -17.17 10.48
CA VAL A 318 -32.03 -17.85 11.75
C VAL A 318 -30.80 -18.66 12.19
N GLY A 319 -30.37 -18.49 13.44
CA GLY A 319 -29.21 -19.17 13.99
C GLY A 319 -27.87 -18.53 13.62
N ASP A 320 -27.84 -17.50 12.79
CA ASP A 320 -26.63 -16.72 12.55
C ASP A 320 -26.18 -16.00 13.82
N ASN A 321 -24.87 -15.90 14.02
CA ASN A 321 -24.29 -15.06 15.07
C ASN A 321 -24.48 -13.57 14.73
N LYS A 322 -25.43 -12.93 15.41
CA LYS A 322 -25.80 -11.52 15.17
C LYS A 322 -25.07 -10.54 16.08
N ASN A 323 -23.97 -10.95 16.70
CA ASN A 323 -23.26 -10.07 17.63
C ASN A 323 -22.65 -8.86 16.92
N VAL A 324 -22.74 -7.71 17.59
CA VAL A 324 -22.18 -6.44 17.13
C VAL A 324 -21.35 -5.82 18.24
N LEU A 325 -20.18 -5.31 17.90
CA LEU A 325 -19.31 -4.53 18.76
C LEU A 325 -19.67 -3.05 18.63
N ILE A 326 -19.70 -2.32 19.74
CA ILE A 326 -19.85 -0.86 19.78
C ILE A 326 -18.57 -0.27 20.35
N GLU A 327 -17.75 0.37 19.54
CA GLU A 327 -16.41 0.83 19.92
C GLU A 327 -16.28 2.35 19.78
N LEU A 328 -15.49 2.98 20.63
CA LEU A 328 -15.10 4.38 20.46
C LEU A 328 -14.44 4.55 19.08
N ASN A 329 -14.93 5.48 18.26
CA ASN A 329 -14.33 5.74 16.96
C ASN A 329 -13.07 6.59 17.15
N ILE A 330 -11.92 6.04 16.79
CA ILE A 330 -10.66 6.77 16.75
C ILE A 330 -10.57 7.53 15.42
N GLU A 331 -10.36 8.84 15.51
CA GLU A 331 -10.43 9.76 14.37
C GLU A 331 -9.16 9.79 13.53
N GLN A 332 -8.02 9.83 14.23
CA GLN A 332 -6.69 9.83 13.65
C GLN A 332 -6.08 8.45 13.90
N THR A 333 -6.28 7.56 12.94
CA THR A 333 -5.80 6.18 13.07
C THR A 333 -4.47 6.04 12.35
N ARG A 334 -3.44 5.67 13.11
CA ARG A 334 -2.27 4.98 12.57
C ARG A 334 -2.49 3.49 12.71
N HIS A 335 -2.18 2.73 11.67
CA HIS A 335 -2.25 1.27 11.70
C HIS A 335 -0.85 0.76 11.98
N ASN A 336 -0.60 0.30 13.20
CA ASN A 336 0.66 -0.32 13.58
C ASN A 336 0.43 -1.76 14.00
N GLU A 337 1.39 -2.62 13.74
CA GLU A 337 1.26 -4.04 14.03
C GLU A 337 2.57 -4.61 14.55
N ILE A 338 2.50 -5.66 15.38
CA ILE A 338 3.66 -6.34 15.97
C ILE A 338 3.74 -7.76 15.43
N GLN A 339 4.90 -8.12 14.89
CA GLN A 339 5.18 -9.51 14.54
C GLN A 339 5.32 -10.35 15.80
N LEU A 340 4.59 -11.47 15.87
CA LEU A 340 4.70 -12.45 16.92
C LEU A 340 5.24 -13.79 16.39
N LEU A 341 5.93 -14.50 17.27
CA LEU A 341 6.33 -15.89 17.08
C LEU A 341 6.18 -16.63 18.41
N GLY A 342 5.58 -17.82 18.39
CA GLY A 342 5.46 -18.64 19.59
C GLY A 342 5.50 -20.15 19.30
N ASN A 343 5.69 -20.96 20.33
CA ASN A 343 5.72 -22.43 20.23
C ASN A 343 4.60 -23.13 21.03
N GLY A 344 3.62 -22.36 21.50
CA GLY A 344 2.54 -22.79 22.38
C GLY A 344 2.80 -22.51 23.87
N ASP A 345 4.06 -22.40 24.30
CA ASP A 345 4.44 -22.15 25.69
C ASP A 345 5.09 -20.76 25.88
N TRP A 346 5.97 -20.36 24.96
CA TRP A 346 6.55 -19.02 24.90
C TRP A 346 6.05 -18.24 23.68
N CYS A 347 6.06 -16.92 23.79
CA CYS A 347 5.82 -15.97 22.71
C CYS A 347 6.88 -14.86 22.77
N ILE A 348 7.32 -14.38 21.61
CA ILE A 348 8.25 -13.25 21.45
C ILE A 348 7.73 -12.29 20.36
N SER A 349 7.98 -11.00 20.54
CA SER A 349 7.69 -9.93 19.58
C SER A 349 8.94 -9.50 18.80
N LEU A 350 8.76 -9.18 17.52
CA LEU A 350 9.84 -8.82 16.58
C LEU A 350 9.63 -7.41 15.98
N GLY A 351 9.56 -6.40 16.85
CA GLY A 351 9.32 -5.01 16.46
C GLY A 351 7.95 -4.80 15.84
N GLY A 352 7.70 -3.53 15.48
CA GLY A 352 6.49 -3.12 14.81
C GLY A 352 6.67 -2.85 13.33
N ARG A 353 5.55 -2.73 12.63
CA ARG A 353 5.42 -2.18 11.28
C ARG A 353 4.34 -1.11 11.28
N ASP A 354 4.61 0.03 10.65
CA ASP A 354 3.62 1.08 10.40
C ASP A 354 3.06 0.83 8.98
N CYS A 355 1.79 0.46 8.93
CA CYS A 355 1.04 0.11 7.73
C CYS A 355 -0.04 1.16 7.43
N SER A 356 0.13 2.38 7.95
CA SER A 356 -0.85 3.46 7.83
C SER A 356 -1.04 3.97 6.39
N LEU A 357 -0.05 3.77 5.52
CA LEU A 357 -0.15 4.14 4.11
C LEU A 357 -0.91 3.07 3.34
N GLN A 358 -2.23 3.22 3.33
CA GLN A 358 -3.18 2.28 2.73
C GLN A 358 -4.30 3.00 1.99
N MET A 359 -4.97 2.27 1.08
CA MET A 359 -6.14 2.74 0.35
C MET A 359 -7.23 1.67 0.36
N HIS A 360 -8.45 2.03 0.77
CA HIS A 360 -9.57 1.08 0.91
C HIS A 360 -9.19 -0.17 1.72
N GLU A 361 -8.45 0.03 2.82
CA GLU A 361 -7.92 -1.04 3.69
C GLU A 361 -6.91 -1.99 3.01
N GLN A 362 -6.39 -1.61 1.83
CA GLN A 362 -5.26 -2.28 1.19
C GLN A 362 -3.96 -1.54 1.51
N LYS A 363 -3.07 -2.19 2.27
CA LYS A 363 -1.73 -1.68 2.60
C LYS A 363 -0.89 -1.51 1.31
N LEU A 364 -0.14 -0.41 1.21
CA LEU A 364 0.63 -0.01 0.02
C LEU A 364 2.12 0.10 0.31
N LEU A 365 2.48 0.77 1.41
CA LEU A 365 3.86 0.99 1.87
C LEU A 365 3.94 0.65 3.35
N GLU A 366 4.80 -0.31 3.70
CA GLU A 366 4.93 -0.83 5.06
C GLU A 366 6.33 -0.53 5.59
N VAL A 367 6.40 0.14 6.74
CA VAL A 367 7.63 0.72 7.27
C VAL A 367 7.97 0.09 8.61
N SER A 368 9.20 -0.36 8.81
CA SER A 368 9.62 -0.89 10.11
C SER A 368 9.53 0.17 11.22
N VAL A 369 9.11 -0.25 12.41
CA VAL A 369 9.15 0.52 13.65
C VAL A 369 9.88 -0.32 14.70
N THR A 370 11.16 -0.02 14.92
CA THR A 370 12.04 -0.76 15.85
C THR A 370 12.39 0.11 17.04
N GLN A 371 12.61 -0.50 18.21
CA GLN A 371 13.06 0.25 19.39
C GLN A 371 14.43 0.88 19.12
N GLU A 372 15.31 0.13 18.45
CA GLU A 372 16.66 0.51 18.10
C GLU A 372 16.69 1.65 17.09
N GLY A 373 15.84 1.60 16.07
CA GLY A 373 15.67 2.67 15.10
C GLY A 373 15.11 3.96 15.72
N LEU A 374 14.13 3.85 16.63
CA LEU A 374 13.60 5.01 17.36
C LEU A 374 14.63 5.62 18.30
N LEU A 375 15.40 4.81 19.03
CA LEU A 375 16.49 5.30 19.89
C LEU A 375 17.57 6.05 19.08
N ALA A 376 17.97 5.51 17.92
CA ALA A 376 18.90 6.17 17.02
C ALA A 376 18.35 7.50 16.49
N ALA A 377 17.08 7.53 16.08
CA ALA A 377 16.40 8.74 15.62
C ALA A 377 16.30 9.81 16.73
N ILE A 378 15.96 9.42 17.97
CA ILE A 378 15.93 10.31 19.13
C ILE A 378 17.31 10.92 19.38
N ALA A 379 18.37 10.12 19.33
CA ALA A 379 19.74 10.60 19.52
C ALA A 379 20.13 11.63 18.45
N LYS A 380 19.80 11.36 17.18
CA LYS A 380 20.01 12.28 16.06
C LYS A 380 19.23 13.59 16.24
N ALA A 381 17.93 13.51 16.55
CA ALA A 381 17.09 14.69 16.77
C ALA A 381 17.55 15.53 17.97
N LYS A 382 18.06 14.90 19.04
CA LYS A 382 18.70 15.58 20.19
C LYS A 382 19.96 16.34 19.75
N ALA A 383 20.83 15.71 18.94
CA ALA A 383 22.02 16.36 18.41
C ALA A 383 21.68 17.57 17.51
N GLU A 384 20.61 17.46 16.73
CA GLU A 384 20.07 18.53 15.87
C GLU A 384 19.22 19.58 16.63
N LYS A 385 19.03 19.41 17.96
CA LYS A 385 18.24 20.29 18.84
C LYS A 385 16.76 20.44 18.46
N LYS A 386 16.15 19.41 17.84
CA LYS A 386 14.74 19.40 17.46
C LYS A 386 13.84 18.89 18.59
N LYS A 387 13.47 19.79 19.50
CA LYS A 387 12.78 19.42 20.76
C LYS A 387 11.43 18.71 20.54
N GLU A 388 10.61 19.19 19.61
CA GLU A 388 9.28 18.62 19.34
C GLU A 388 9.40 17.23 18.69
N GLU A 389 10.31 17.07 17.74
CA GLU A 389 10.62 15.77 17.11
C GLU A 389 11.10 14.76 18.17
N VAL A 390 11.95 15.17 19.10
CA VAL A 390 12.40 14.31 20.22
C VAL A 390 11.21 13.83 21.07
N ALA A 391 10.31 14.73 21.46
CA ALA A 391 9.14 14.37 22.25
C ALA A 391 8.20 13.41 21.50
N ALA A 392 8.00 13.66 20.21
CA ALA A 392 7.19 12.82 19.34
C ALA A 392 7.77 11.40 19.19
N LEU A 393 9.09 11.28 19.03
CA LEU A 393 9.79 9.99 18.91
C LEU A 393 9.85 9.23 20.25
N GLU A 394 10.06 9.93 21.36
CA GLU A 394 10.03 9.33 22.71
C GLU A 394 8.63 8.80 23.06
N SER A 395 7.57 9.47 22.59
CA SER A 395 6.19 8.96 22.70
C SER A 395 6.02 7.67 21.90
N ASP A 396 6.44 7.65 20.63
CA ASP A 396 6.33 6.46 19.76
C ASP A 396 7.15 5.28 20.32
N LEU A 397 8.32 5.53 20.92
CA LEU A 397 9.12 4.49 21.56
C LEU A 397 8.38 3.85 22.75
N LYS A 398 7.75 4.67 23.59
CA LYS A 398 6.95 4.17 24.73
C LYS A 398 5.73 3.39 24.26
N VAL A 399 5.07 3.85 23.20
CA VAL A 399 3.94 3.14 22.59
C VAL A 399 4.40 1.78 22.06
N LEU A 400 5.48 1.74 21.28
CA LEU A 400 6.05 0.51 20.73
C LEU A 400 6.40 -0.50 21.84
N GLN A 401 7.08 -0.05 22.90
CA GLN A 401 7.45 -0.91 24.03
C GLN A 401 6.23 -1.57 24.66
N ARG A 402 5.15 -0.81 24.91
CA ARG A 402 3.91 -1.38 25.44
C ARG A 402 3.24 -2.32 24.45
N MET A 403 3.19 -1.97 23.16
CA MET A 403 2.63 -2.84 22.13
C MET A 403 3.38 -4.18 22.04
N GLU A 404 4.72 -4.16 22.12
CA GLU A 404 5.55 -5.38 22.08
C GLU A 404 5.37 -6.25 23.33
N GLU A 405 5.24 -5.65 24.51
CA GLU A 405 4.99 -6.35 25.77
C GLU A 405 3.58 -6.95 25.83
N GLU A 406 2.56 -6.15 25.45
CA GLU A 406 1.15 -6.56 25.44
C GLU A 406 0.91 -7.66 24.40
N SER A 407 1.47 -7.53 23.20
CA SER A 407 1.30 -8.53 22.14
C SER A 407 1.98 -9.87 22.49
N ALA A 408 3.18 -9.85 23.08
CA ALA A 408 3.84 -11.07 23.54
C ALA A 408 3.03 -11.78 24.65
N ARG A 409 2.49 -11.00 25.60
CA ARG A 409 1.62 -11.52 26.67
C ARG A 409 0.31 -12.09 26.11
N PHE A 410 -0.31 -11.40 25.16
CA PHE A 410 -1.48 -11.89 24.45
C PHE A 410 -1.20 -13.21 23.73
N GLY A 411 -0.14 -13.25 22.92
CA GLY A 411 0.27 -14.44 22.17
C GLY A 411 0.52 -15.65 23.06
N GLN A 412 1.14 -15.44 24.23
CA GLN A 412 1.32 -16.52 25.21
C GLN A 412 -0.03 -17.01 25.79
N ALA A 413 -0.96 -16.10 26.07
CA ALA A 413 -2.26 -16.45 26.64
C ALA A 413 -3.15 -17.26 25.68
N VAL A 414 -3.10 -16.95 24.38
CA VAL A 414 -3.79 -17.72 23.33
C VAL A 414 -3.02 -18.97 22.90
N GLY A 415 -1.87 -19.26 23.52
CA GLY A 415 -1.04 -20.42 23.20
C GLY A 415 -0.50 -20.40 21.78
N LEU A 416 -0.07 -19.22 21.29
CA LEU A 416 0.46 -19.05 19.94
C LEU A 416 1.60 -20.03 19.66
N ASP A 417 1.47 -20.83 18.60
CA ASP A 417 2.38 -21.91 18.23
C ASP A 417 2.97 -21.79 16.81
N SER A 418 2.91 -20.59 16.23
CA SER A 418 3.58 -20.25 14.97
C SER A 418 3.77 -18.74 14.83
N ALA A 419 3.94 -18.24 13.60
CA ALA A 419 3.95 -16.81 13.29
C ALA A 419 2.53 -16.25 13.19
N SER A 420 2.30 -15.10 13.83
CA SER A 420 1.06 -14.32 13.76
C SER A 420 1.39 -12.83 13.84
N THR A 421 0.45 -11.96 13.50
CA THR A 421 0.62 -10.52 13.66
C THR A 421 -0.46 -9.93 14.55
N PHE A 422 -0.05 -9.12 15.52
CA PHE A 422 -0.93 -8.40 16.45
C PHE A 422 -1.13 -6.96 15.95
N GLU A 423 -2.34 -6.63 15.50
CA GLU A 423 -2.64 -5.32 14.91
C GLU A 423 -3.24 -4.35 15.94
N CYS A 424 -2.86 -3.07 15.82
CA CYS A 424 -3.27 -2.00 16.72
C CYS A 424 -3.62 -0.72 15.94
N ILE A 425 -4.59 0.00 16.48
CA ILE A 425 -4.75 1.43 16.21
C ILE A 425 -3.82 2.19 17.15
N VAL A 426 -3.02 3.10 16.61
CA VAL A 426 -2.26 4.07 17.39
C VAL A 426 -2.85 5.46 17.18
N ASP A 427 -3.06 6.17 18.29
CA ASP A 427 -3.52 7.56 18.35
C ASP A 427 -2.70 8.30 19.41
N ARG A 428 -1.80 9.18 18.94
CA ARG A 428 -0.85 9.92 19.78
C ARG A 428 -0.03 9.01 20.70
N ASP A 429 -0.27 9.09 22.01
CA ASP A 429 0.44 8.35 23.06
C ASP A 429 -0.27 7.05 23.47
N ARG A 430 -1.35 6.66 22.76
CA ARG A 430 -2.17 5.50 23.06
C ARG A 430 -2.17 4.50 21.90
N HIS A 431 -2.36 3.24 22.25
CA HIS A 431 -2.61 2.15 21.30
C HIS A 431 -3.81 1.32 21.75
N TYR A 432 -4.49 0.72 20.78
CA TYR A 432 -5.66 -0.11 21.00
C TYR A 432 -5.57 -1.34 20.10
N PHE A 433 -5.61 -2.52 20.70
CA PHE A 433 -5.70 -3.79 20.01
C PHE A 433 -6.92 -3.83 19.08
N MET A 434 -6.70 -4.30 17.85
CA MET A 434 -7.73 -4.52 16.85
C MET A 434 -8.04 -6.00 16.68
N GLU A 435 -7.05 -6.77 16.26
CA GLU A 435 -7.18 -8.18 15.93
C GLU A 435 -5.80 -8.86 15.87
N VAL A 436 -5.80 -10.19 15.82
CA VAL A 436 -4.61 -10.98 15.50
C VAL A 436 -4.83 -11.69 14.19
N ASN A 437 -3.93 -11.45 13.25
CA ASN A 437 -3.85 -12.22 12.02
C ASN A 437 -3.10 -13.52 12.34
N THR A 438 -3.79 -14.67 12.32
CA THR A 438 -3.26 -15.98 12.74
C THR A 438 -2.52 -16.69 11.62
N ARG A 439 -1.65 -15.93 10.95
CA ARG A 439 -0.79 -16.34 9.83
C ARG A 439 0.40 -15.41 9.68
N ILE A 440 1.34 -15.80 8.82
CA ILE A 440 2.32 -14.87 8.27
C ILE A 440 1.62 -13.77 7.46
N GLN A 441 2.19 -12.57 7.43
CA GLN A 441 1.67 -11.44 6.66
C GLN A 441 2.55 -11.16 5.44
N VAL A 442 2.06 -10.35 4.50
CA VAL A 442 2.77 -10.07 3.24
C VAL A 442 4.07 -9.32 3.54
N GLU A 443 3.98 -8.32 4.41
CA GLU A 443 5.01 -7.39 4.86
C GLU A 443 6.00 -7.98 5.87
N HIS A 444 5.98 -9.30 6.10
CA HIS A 444 6.83 -9.96 7.10
C HIS A 444 8.33 -9.79 6.80
N ARG A 445 8.70 -9.61 5.53
CA ARG A 445 10.08 -9.33 5.10
C ARG A 445 10.64 -8.02 5.66
N VAL A 446 9.79 -7.04 5.95
CA VAL A 446 10.18 -5.82 6.69
C VAL A 446 10.77 -6.21 8.04
N THR A 447 10.11 -7.11 8.76
CA THR A 447 10.59 -7.62 10.06
C THR A 447 11.83 -8.48 9.92
N GLU A 448 11.90 -9.37 8.93
CA GLU A 448 13.08 -10.22 8.70
C GLU A 448 14.33 -9.41 8.39
N LEU A 449 14.21 -8.32 7.62
CA LEU A 449 15.34 -7.42 7.37
C LEU A 449 15.80 -6.72 8.65
N CYS A 450 14.91 -6.45 9.60
CA CYS A 450 15.29 -5.83 10.87
C CYS A 450 15.88 -6.81 11.88
N TYR A 451 15.39 -8.05 11.93
CA TYR A 451 15.73 -8.98 13.01
C TYR A 451 16.04 -10.39 12.52
N SER A 452 16.91 -11.05 13.26
CA SER A 452 17.17 -12.48 13.22
C SER A 452 16.84 -13.10 14.57
N LEU A 453 16.64 -14.41 14.58
CA LEU A 453 16.32 -15.20 15.77
C LEU A 453 17.51 -16.10 16.10
N LYS A 454 18.05 -15.98 17.31
CA LYS A 454 19.12 -16.84 17.81
C LYS A 454 18.53 -17.89 18.75
N PHE A 455 18.51 -19.14 18.30
CA PHE A 455 18.13 -20.28 19.14
C PHE A 455 19.39 -20.85 19.80
N THR A 456 19.43 -20.84 21.13
CA THR A 456 20.61 -21.23 21.92
C THR A 456 20.33 -22.50 22.72
N ASN A 457 21.31 -23.40 22.77
CA ASN A 457 21.24 -24.60 23.58
C ASN A 457 21.12 -24.22 25.07
N PRO A 458 20.07 -24.66 25.78
CA PRO A 458 19.91 -24.37 27.21
C PRO A 458 21.08 -24.87 28.08
N LYS A 459 21.86 -25.84 27.58
CA LYS A 459 23.01 -26.44 28.28
C LYS A 459 24.36 -25.81 27.89
N ASP A 460 24.44 -25.10 26.76
CA ASP A 460 25.67 -24.46 26.28
C ASP A 460 25.36 -23.18 25.49
N LYS A 461 25.75 -22.02 26.04
CA LYS A 461 25.47 -20.72 25.41
C LYS A 461 26.24 -20.47 24.11
N ASN A 462 27.31 -21.22 23.86
CA ASN A 462 28.11 -21.10 22.63
C ASN A 462 27.56 -22.00 21.50
N ASP A 463 26.63 -22.88 21.82
CA ASP A 463 25.98 -23.78 20.86
C ASP A 463 24.62 -23.19 20.46
N PHE A 464 24.54 -22.67 19.23
CA PHE A 464 23.35 -21.96 18.75
C PHE A 464 23.22 -22.06 17.23
N PHE A 465 22.04 -21.72 16.72
CA PHE A 465 21.82 -21.46 15.31
C PHE A 465 20.98 -20.20 15.10
N MET A 466 21.16 -19.57 13.94
CA MET A 466 20.50 -18.33 13.55
C MET A 466 19.43 -18.61 12.49
N VAL A 467 18.24 -18.09 12.70
CA VAL A 467 17.12 -18.12 11.75
C VAL A 467 16.82 -16.69 11.31
N GLU A 468 16.76 -16.48 10.00
CA GLU A 468 16.54 -15.15 9.38
C GLU A 468 15.24 -15.10 8.56
N SER A 469 14.55 -16.24 8.41
CA SER A 469 13.25 -16.33 7.73
C SER A 469 12.17 -16.81 8.70
N LEU A 470 11.00 -16.18 8.64
CA LEU A 470 9.80 -16.60 9.35
C LEU A 470 9.23 -17.88 8.76
N VAL A 471 9.37 -18.12 7.45
CA VAL A 471 8.99 -19.42 6.85
C VAL A 471 9.85 -20.56 7.42
N GLU A 472 11.17 -20.32 7.60
CA GLU A 472 12.07 -21.26 8.28
C GLU A 472 11.64 -21.47 9.75
N ALA A 473 11.35 -20.39 10.48
CA ALA A 473 10.88 -20.45 11.86
C ALA A 473 9.55 -21.23 11.99
N MET A 474 8.61 -21.03 11.07
CA MET A 474 7.33 -21.73 11.04
C MET A 474 7.52 -23.24 10.80
N ALA A 475 8.42 -23.64 9.89
CA ALA A 475 8.73 -25.05 9.66
C ALA A 475 9.38 -25.72 10.88
N LEU A 476 10.32 -25.02 11.54
CA LEU A 476 10.93 -25.48 12.79
C LEU A 476 9.89 -25.65 13.90
N LEU A 477 8.97 -24.70 14.04
CA LEU A 477 7.89 -24.76 15.03
C LEU A 477 6.90 -25.88 14.75
N ALA A 478 6.51 -26.09 13.49
CA ALA A 478 5.61 -27.18 13.11
C ALA A 478 6.20 -28.55 13.44
N GLN A 479 7.52 -28.73 13.24
CA GLN A 479 8.22 -29.98 13.48
C GLN A 479 8.55 -30.22 14.95
N HIS A 480 9.09 -29.21 15.64
CA HIS A 480 9.71 -29.38 16.96
C HIS A 480 8.86 -28.86 18.12
N LYS A 481 7.93 -27.93 17.86
CA LYS A 481 7.00 -27.34 18.83
C LYS A 481 7.69 -26.97 20.15
N LYS A 482 7.29 -27.61 21.25
CA LYS A 482 7.77 -27.37 22.62
C LYS A 482 9.26 -27.66 22.81
N ASN A 483 9.86 -28.47 21.93
CA ASN A 483 11.30 -28.77 21.99
C ASN A 483 12.18 -27.61 21.52
N LEU A 484 11.61 -26.64 20.78
CA LEU A 484 12.33 -25.47 20.33
C LEU A 484 12.44 -24.43 21.47
N PRO A 485 13.66 -24.05 21.91
CA PRO A 485 13.82 -23.09 22.99
C PRO A 485 13.36 -21.69 22.56
N LYS A 486 13.07 -20.83 23.54
CA LYS A 486 12.76 -19.42 23.25
C LYS A 486 13.99 -18.75 22.62
N PRO A 487 13.88 -18.15 21.43
CA PRO A 487 15.01 -17.48 20.79
C PRO A 487 15.28 -16.11 21.43
N GLU A 488 16.49 -15.60 21.23
CA GLU A 488 16.84 -14.20 21.41
C GLU A 488 16.63 -13.46 20.09
N ARG A 489 16.00 -12.27 20.13
CA ARG A 489 15.93 -11.37 18.98
C ARG A 489 17.26 -10.66 18.79
N VAL A 490 17.84 -10.74 17.60
CA VAL A 490 19.12 -10.11 17.24
C VAL A 490 18.90 -9.12 16.09
N VAL A 491 19.31 -7.87 16.29
CA VAL A 491 19.18 -6.80 15.28
C VAL A 491 20.09 -7.09 14.10
N ARG A 492 19.53 -7.00 12.88
CA ARG A 492 20.25 -7.01 11.61
C ARG A 492 20.43 -5.59 11.09
N PHE A 493 19.32 -4.86 10.95
CA PHE A 493 19.26 -3.47 10.50
C PHE A 493 18.20 -2.69 11.27
N ASN A 494 18.44 -1.40 11.50
CA ASN A 494 17.51 -0.59 12.29
C ASN A 494 16.22 -0.25 11.55
N ALA A 495 16.26 -0.21 10.21
CA ALA A 495 15.12 0.14 9.40
C ALA A 495 15.01 -0.69 8.11
N SER A 496 13.78 -0.90 7.68
CA SER A 496 13.41 -1.46 6.38
C SER A 496 12.08 -0.85 5.92
N VAL A 497 11.84 -0.92 4.62
CA VAL A 497 10.59 -0.48 3.98
C VAL A 497 10.26 -1.40 2.82
N GLU A 498 8.97 -1.74 2.70
CA GLU A 498 8.38 -2.49 1.60
C GLU A 498 7.43 -1.60 0.81
N ALA A 499 7.49 -1.70 -0.52
CA ALA A 499 6.47 -1.15 -1.42
C ALA A 499 5.78 -2.29 -2.17
N ARG A 500 4.45 -2.31 -2.13
CA ARG A 500 3.63 -3.29 -2.86
C ARG A 500 3.37 -2.83 -4.28
N LEU A 501 4.09 -3.40 -5.24
CA LEU A 501 3.88 -3.15 -6.65
C LEU A 501 2.63 -3.90 -7.11
N ASN A 502 1.55 -3.16 -7.38
CA ASN A 502 0.24 -3.68 -7.73
C ASN A 502 -0.14 -3.31 -9.17
N ALA A 503 -0.99 -4.16 -9.78
CA ALA A 503 -1.69 -3.88 -11.03
C ALA A 503 -2.87 -2.92 -10.80
N THR A 504 -2.58 -1.64 -10.67
CA THR A 504 -3.56 -0.56 -10.49
C THR A 504 -3.24 0.61 -11.41
N ASP A 505 -4.23 1.46 -11.69
CA ASP A 505 -4.00 2.70 -12.43
C ASP A 505 -3.38 3.82 -11.57
N ALA A 506 -3.18 5.00 -12.17
CA ALA A 506 -2.60 6.17 -11.51
C ALA A 506 -3.46 6.75 -10.36
N SER A 507 -4.72 6.35 -10.25
CA SER A 507 -5.59 6.66 -9.10
C SER A 507 -5.64 5.55 -8.06
N LEU A 508 -4.81 4.50 -8.23
CA LEU A 508 -4.81 3.26 -7.48
C LEU A 508 -6.11 2.45 -7.59
N SER A 509 -6.92 2.68 -8.62
CA SER A 509 -8.06 1.81 -8.88
C SER A 509 -7.58 0.48 -9.47
N PRO A 510 -8.23 -0.65 -9.13
CA PRO A 510 -7.85 -1.96 -9.64
C PRO A 510 -7.81 -2.01 -11.16
N HIS A 511 -6.73 -2.56 -11.70
CA HIS A 511 -6.61 -2.85 -13.12
C HIS A 511 -6.66 -4.36 -13.33
N ALA A 512 -7.26 -4.79 -14.45
CA ALA A 512 -7.44 -6.20 -14.83
C ALA A 512 -6.14 -7.03 -14.97
N GLY A 513 -4.99 -6.41 -14.70
CA GLY A 513 -3.68 -6.86 -15.12
C GLY A 513 -3.44 -6.67 -16.62
N GLY A 514 -2.24 -7.06 -17.06
CA GLY A 514 -1.76 -6.90 -18.42
C GLY A 514 -0.69 -7.94 -18.74
N MET A 515 -0.12 -7.87 -19.93
CA MET A 515 1.00 -8.75 -20.29
C MET A 515 2.32 -8.07 -19.94
N ILE A 516 3.07 -8.61 -18.98
CA ILE A 516 4.45 -8.22 -18.72
C ILE A 516 5.34 -8.86 -19.79
N ARG A 517 6.12 -8.04 -20.49
CA ARG A 517 7.05 -8.46 -21.55
C ARG A 517 8.50 -8.17 -21.23
N TYR A 518 8.74 -7.29 -20.28
CA TYR A 518 10.06 -6.94 -19.80
C TYR A 518 9.97 -6.43 -18.36
N TRP A 519 10.95 -6.83 -17.56
CA TRP A 519 11.23 -6.29 -16.23
C TRP A 519 12.74 -6.10 -16.09
N SER A 520 13.18 -4.93 -15.65
CA SER A 520 14.58 -4.71 -15.25
C SER A 520 15.03 -5.71 -14.17
N LYS A 521 16.31 -6.07 -14.17
CA LYS A 521 16.90 -6.92 -13.11
C LYS A 521 16.97 -6.17 -11.78
N PRO A 522 16.89 -6.86 -10.63
CA PRO A 522 17.12 -6.22 -9.35
C PRO A 522 18.52 -5.59 -9.25
N ILE A 523 18.59 -4.41 -8.63
CA ILE A 523 19.86 -3.73 -8.35
C ILE A 523 20.47 -4.22 -7.03
N LYS A 524 21.73 -3.83 -6.75
CA LYS A 524 22.40 -4.22 -5.51
C LYS A 524 21.64 -3.67 -4.30
N GLY A 525 21.26 -4.57 -3.38
CA GLY A 525 20.53 -4.21 -2.15
C GLY A 525 19.01 -4.12 -2.31
N GLU A 526 18.48 -4.32 -3.51
CA GLU A 526 17.06 -4.56 -3.74
C GLU A 526 16.72 -5.99 -3.34
N VAL A 527 15.75 -6.16 -2.44
CA VAL A 527 15.05 -7.43 -2.28
C VAL A 527 13.77 -7.33 -3.10
N ARG A 528 13.56 -8.31 -3.99
CA ARG A 528 12.38 -8.37 -4.85
C ARG A 528 11.72 -9.73 -4.70
N ASP A 529 10.59 -9.73 -4.02
CA ASP A 529 9.77 -10.92 -3.88
C ASP A 529 8.63 -10.86 -4.89
N ASP A 530 8.77 -11.66 -5.94
CA ASP A 530 7.76 -11.86 -6.97
C ASP A 530 7.46 -13.36 -7.12
N GLN A 531 6.40 -13.70 -7.85
CA GLN A 531 6.01 -15.10 -8.10
C GLN A 531 6.84 -15.78 -9.20
N GLY A 532 8.15 -15.54 -9.25
CA GLY A 532 9.02 -16.06 -10.32
C GLY A 532 8.98 -15.26 -11.63
N ILE A 533 8.32 -14.10 -11.68
CA ILE A 533 8.11 -13.32 -12.90
C ILE A 533 9.44 -12.82 -13.46
N SER A 534 10.36 -12.37 -12.60
CA SER A 534 11.67 -11.83 -13.02
C SER A 534 12.63 -12.90 -13.56
N MET A 535 12.25 -14.18 -13.51
CA MET A 535 13.10 -15.26 -13.99
C MET A 535 13.20 -15.28 -15.51
N LEU A 536 14.41 -15.53 -15.98
CA LEU A 536 14.70 -15.79 -17.39
C LEU A 536 14.55 -17.27 -17.68
N ASN A 537 14.11 -17.58 -18.90
CA ASN A 537 14.11 -18.95 -19.39
C ASN A 537 15.55 -19.51 -19.33
N PRO A 538 15.77 -20.69 -18.71
CA PRO A 538 17.12 -21.21 -18.48
C PRO A 538 17.87 -21.57 -19.77
N ASP A 539 17.15 -21.92 -20.84
CA ASP A 539 17.75 -22.37 -22.10
C ASP A 539 18.07 -21.20 -23.05
N THR A 540 17.18 -20.20 -23.10
CA THR A 540 17.28 -19.07 -24.05
C THR A 540 17.76 -17.78 -23.42
N HIS A 541 17.78 -17.71 -22.08
CA HIS A 541 18.02 -16.50 -21.29
C HIS A 541 17.09 -15.31 -21.65
N GLN A 542 15.94 -15.59 -22.28
CA GLN A 542 14.93 -14.57 -22.59
C GLN A 542 13.92 -14.41 -21.47
N PHE A 543 13.36 -13.20 -21.35
CA PHE A 543 12.27 -12.93 -20.42
C PHE A 543 11.03 -13.73 -20.80
N MET A 544 10.44 -14.43 -19.84
CA MET A 544 9.23 -15.20 -20.04
C MET A 544 8.02 -14.29 -19.88
N LYS A 545 7.33 -14.01 -20.99
CA LYS A 545 6.11 -13.19 -20.98
C LYS A 545 5.10 -13.77 -19.97
N TYR A 546 4.50 -12.90 -19.18
CA TYR A 546 3.58 -13.30 -18.13
C TYR A 546 2.33 -12.43 -18.13
N LYS A 547 1.16 -13.07 -18.15
CA LYS A 547 -0.14 -12.40 -18.04
C LYS A 547 -0.50 -12.28 -16.56
N VAL A 548 -0.52 -11.06 -16.05
CA VAL A 548 -1.16 -10.77 -14.76
C VAL A 548 -2.67 -10.88 -15.00
N ALA A 549 -3.29 -11.93 -14.46
CA ALA A 549 -4.72 -12.16 -14.60
C ALA A 549 -5.49 -11.51 -13.43
N GLY A 550 -6.58 -10.81 -13.73
CA GLY A 550 -7.50 -10.25 -12.71
C GLY A 550 -8.31 -11.30 -11.92
N ALA A 551 -7.86 -12.55 -11.87
CA ALA A 551 -8.50 -13.65 -11.15
C ALA A 551 -8.24 -13.63 -9.64
N TYR A 552 -7.13 -13.01 -9.24
CA TYR A 552 -6.65 -12.92 -7.86
C TYR A 552 -6.21 -11.50 -7.53
N ASP A 553 -5.52 -11.32 -6.41
CA ASP A 553 -5.02 -10.03 -5.94
C ASP A 553 -4.13 -9.31 -6.97
N SER A 554 -3.98 -8.00 -6.76
CA SER A 554 -3.23 -7.12 -7.65
C SER A 554 -1.73 -7.14 -7.46
N ASN A 555 -1.24 -7.87 -6.45
CA ASN A 555 0.19 -7.91 -6.15
C ASN A 555 0.99 -8.55 -7.30
N ILE A 556 1.91 -7.77 -7.85
CA ILE A 556 2.88 -8.21 -8.85
C ILE A 556 4.19 -8.59 -8.14
N ALA A 557 4.67 -7.73 -7.24
CA ALA A 557 5.84 -7.97 -6.41
C ALA A 557 5.86 -7.09 -5.16
N LEU A 558 6.72 -7.48 -4.23
CA LEU A 558 7.15 -6.70 -3.09
C LEU A 558 8.57 -6.18 -3.37
N LEU A 559 8.77 -4.87 -3.29
CA LEU A 559 10.07 -4.23 -3.45
C LEU A 559 10.53 -3.73 -2.09
N LEU A 560 11.62 -4.31 -1.58
CA LEU A 560 12.10 -4.02 -0.23
C LEU A 560 13.52 -3.51 -0.20
N THR A 561 13.77 -2.69 0.81
CA THR A 561 15.09 -2.19 1.14
C THR A 561 15.31 -2.17 2.64
N LYS A 562 16.57 -2.03 3.03
CA LYS A 562 17.01 -1.87 4.42
C LYS A 562 17.88 -0.63 4.57
N GLY A 563 18.04 -0.13 5.79
CA GLY A 563 18.90 1.01 6.14
C GLY A 563 19.47 0.93 7.56
N GLU A 564 20.58 1.63 7.79
CA GLU A 564 21.09 1.87 9.15
C GLU A 564 20.18 2.84 9.92
N ASP A 565 19.40 3.64 9.19
CA ASP A 565 18.28 4.43 9.66
C ASP A 565 17.17 4.47 8.59
N ARG A 566 16.02 5.06 8.94
CA ARG A 566 14.85 5.13 8.06
C ARG A 566 15.13 5.93 6.77
N LEU A 567 15.92 7.01 6.88
CA LEU A 567 16.28 7.84 5.72
C LEU A 567 17.05 7.01 4.69
N CYS A 568 18.08 6.29 5.14
CA CYS A 568 18.89 5.43 4.29
C CYS A 568 18.04 4.35 3.58
N SER A 569 17.04 3.79 4.26
CA SER A 569 16.14 2.82 3.64
C SER A 569 15.25 3.46 2.56
N TYR A 570 14.67 4.64 2.84
CA TYR A 570 13.86 5.37 1.86
C TYR A 570 14.65 5.83 0.63
N GLU A 571 15.89 6.30 0.82
CA GLU A 571 16.78 6.68 -0.28
C GLU A 571 17.08 5.48 -1.20
N ARG A 572 17.32 4.31 -0.60
CA ARG A 572 17.49 3.05 -1.36
C ARG A 572 16.21 2.63 -2.06
N LEU A 573 15.05 2.76 -1.41
CA LEU A 573 13.77 2.44 -2.04
C LEU A 573 13.49 3.38 -3.22
N SER A 574 13.79 4.67 -3.07
CA SER A 574 13.71 5.64 -4.16
C SER A 574 14.57 5.21 -5.34
N GLU A 575 15.82 4.78 -5.10
CA GLU A 575 16.70 4.26 -6.16
C GLU A 575 16.18 2.98 -6.81
N VAL A 576 15.63 2.04 -6.03
CA VAL A 576 14.99 0.82 -6.54
C VAL A 576 13.81 1.17 -7.45
N LEU A 577 12.92 2.04 -7.00
CA LEU A 577 11.73 2.47 -7.76
C LEU A 577 12.14 3.22 -9.03
N ARG A 578 13.12 4.12 -8.94
CA ARG A 578 13.69 4.88 -10.06
C ARG A 578 14.29 3.98 -11.15
N SER A 579 15.01 2.94 -10.73
CA SER A 579 15.67 1.97 -11.62
C SER A 579 14.76 0.83 -12.08
N THR A 580 13.55 0.71 -11.51
CA THR A 580 12.58 -0.31 -11.91
C THR A 580 11.94 0.07 -13.23
N THR A 581 11.93 -0.85 -14.19
CA THR A 581 11.25 -0.65 -15.47
C THR A 581 10.46 -1.89 -15.80
N LEU A 582 9.14 -1.75 -15.88
CA LEU A 582 8.21 -2.80 -16.28
C LEU A 582 7.53 -2.37 -17.58
N ARG A 583 7.55 -3.23 -18.62
CA ARG A 583 6.93 -2.92 -19.92
C ARG A 583 6.03 -4.04 -20.37
N GLY A 584 4.91 -3.66 -20.95
CA GLY A 584 3.84 -4.59 -21.28
C GLY A 584 2.75 -3.98 -22.15
N SER A 585 1.80 -4.82 -22.55
CA SER A 585 0.58 -4.38 -23.21
C SER A 585 -0.58 -4.39 -22.22
N SER A 586 -1.35 -3.31 -22.18
CA SER A 586 -2.47 -3.10 -21.23
C SER A 586 -2.04 -3.28 -19.78
N LEU A 587 -0.83 -2.82 -19.44
CA LEU A 587 -0.24 -2.93 -18.12
C LEU A 587 -0.27 -1.55 -17.46
N ALA A 588 -0.97 -1.44 -16.34
CA ALA A 588 -0.92 -0.29 -15.45
C ALA A 588 -0.42 -0.75 -14.08
N THR A 589 0.45 0.03 -13.46
CA THR A 589 1.01 -0.26 -12.14
C THR A 589 1.07 1.00 -11.28
N ASN A 590 1.14 0.83 -9.97
CA ASN A 590 1.39 1.91 -9.01
C ASN A 590 2.88 2.26 -8.82
N LEU A 591 3.76 1.94 -9.78
CA LEU A 591 5.20 2.18 -9.66
C LEU A 591 5.52 3.68 -9.47
N GLU A 592 4.96 4.51 -10.35
CA GLU A 592 5.18 5.96 -10.35
C GLU A 592 4.54 6.61 -9.11
N PHE A 593 3.39 6.10 -8.67
CA PHE A 593 2.79 6.50 -7.38
C PHE A 593 3.76 6.28 -6.21
N HIS A 594 4.33 5.07 -6.11
CA HIS A 594 5.30 4.76 -5.05
C HIS A 594 6.53 5.63 -5.13
N TYR A 595 7.06 5.86 -6.33
CA TYR A 595 8.23 6.72 -6.51
C TYR A 595 7.95 8.17 -6.10
N GLY A 596 6.79 8.71 -6.50
CA GLY A 596 6.34 10.03 -6.07
C GLY A 596 6.15 10.12 -4.56
N LEU A 597 5.48 9.13 -3.95
CA LEU A 597 5.20 9.08 -2.51
C LEU A 597 6.47 8.97 -1.68
N VAL A 598 7.39 8.08 -2.03
CA VAL A 598 8.68 7.92 -1.32
C VAL A 598 9.50 9.20 -1.39
N ASN A 599 9.56 9.85 -2.56
CA ASN A 599 10.26 11.13 -2.70
C ASN A 599 9.53 12.30 -2.00
N TRP A 600 8.21 12.23 -1.86
CA TRP A 600 7.47 13.16 -1.00
C TRP A 600 7.95 13.07 0.45
N PHE A 601 8.04 11.86 1.02
CA PHE A 601 8.59 11.68 2.38
C PHE A 601 10.06 12.09 2.51
N LEU A 602 10.91 11.78 1.52
CA LEU A 602 12.32 12.21 1.49
C LEU A 602 12.47 13.73 1.46
N GLY A 603 11.60 14.42 0.71
CA GLY A 603 11.59 15.88 0.62
C GLY A 603 11.03 16.58 1.86
N ARG A 604 10.28 15.87 2.72
CA ARG A 604 9.68 16.40 3.95
C ARG A 604 10.40 15.84 5.19
N ASN A 605 9.93 14.71 5.70
CA ASN A 605 10.55 13.98 6.80
C ASN A 605 10.08 12.51 6.77
N VAL A 606 11.02 11.57 6.68
CA VAL A 606 10.72 10.12 6.67
C VAL A 606 10.23 9.59 8.02
N MET A 607 10.38 10.37 9.10
CA MET A 607 9.83 10.05 10.42
C MET A 607 8.39 10.53 10.60
N ALA A 608 7.77 11.10 9.56
CA ALA A 608 6.37 11.52 9.58
C ALA A 608 5.42 10.41 10.05
N LYS A 609 4.31 10.82 10.65
CA LYS A 609 3.28 9.95 11.23
C LYS A 609 2.00 10.00 10.37
N PRO A 610 1.98 9.42 9.16
CA PRO A 610 0.79 9.43 8.33
C PRO A 610 -0.32 8.61 9.00
N THR A 611 -1.56 9.03 8.82
CA THR A 611 -2.74 8.23 9.23
C THR A 611 -3.28 7.43 8.05
N THR A 612 -4.18 6.49 8.32
CA THR A 612 -4.90 5.71 7.29
C THR A 612 -5.70 6.56 6.31
N ARG A 613 -5.90 7.85 6.62
CA ARG A 613 -6.56 8.83 5.75
C ARG A 613 -5.62 9.49 4.74
N PHE A 614 -4.31 9.24 4.77
CA PHE A 614 -3.31 10.00 4.01
C PHE A 614 -3.46 9.88 2.48
N VAL A 615 -3.67 8.67 1.97
CA VAL A 615 -3.48 8.36 0.54
C VAL A 615 -4.49 9.08 -0.34
N VAL A 616 -5.75 9.18 0.07
CA VAL A 616 -6.80 9.82 -0.75
C VAL A 616 -6.54 11.33 -0.91
N PRO A 617 -6.34 12.13 0.15
CA PRO A 617 -5.90 13.52 0.04
C PRO A 617 -4.61 13.72 -0.75
N TYR A 618 -3.63 12.82 -0.60
CA TYR A 618 -2.40 12.86 -1.40
C TYR A 618 -2.72 12.67 -2.90
N LEU A 619 -3.55 11.70 -3.28
CA LEU A 619 -4.00 11.52 -4.66
C LEU A 619 -4.79 12.72 -5.18
N THR A 620 -5.63 13.34 -4.34
CA THR A 620 -6.33 14.59 -4.69
C THR A 620 -5.34 15.69 -5.03
N LEU A 621 -4.31 15.86 -4.21
CA LEU A 621 -3.25 16.85 -4.44
C LEU A 621 -2.46 16.55 -5.72
N VAL A 622 -2.13 15.28 -5.97
CA VAL A 622 -1.49 14.87 -7.24
C VAL A 622 -2.42 15.14 -8.44
N GLY A 623 -3.73 14.95 -8.28
CA GLY A 623 -4.71 15.29 -9.31
C GLY A 623 -4.78 16.79 -9.61
N THR A 624 -4.64 17.67 -8.60
CA THR A 624 -4.60 19.13 -8.85
C THR A 624 -3.33 19.53 -9.59
N LEU A 625 -2.20 18.88 -9.30
CA LEU A 625 -0.97 19.02 -10.09
C LEU A 625 -1.21 18.63 -11.56
N LYS A 626 -1.87 17.49 -11.81
CA LYS A 626 -2.16 17.04 -13.18
C LYS A 626 -3.09 18.01 -13.91
N GLU A 627 -4.15 18.46 -13.23
CA GLU A 627 -5.09 19.44 -13.79
C GLU A 627 -4.37 20.71 -14.22
N GLU A 628 -3.47 21.23 -13.38
CA GLU A 628 -2.73 22.45 -13.69
C GLU A 628 -1.66 22.22 -14.76
N ALA A 629 -0.91 21.12 -14.69
CA ALA A 629 0.09 20.74 -15.69
C ALA A 629 -0.53 20.59 -17.09
N ASN A 630 -1.73 20.02 -17.19
CA ASN A 630 -2.44 19.85 -18.47
C ASN A 630 -2.76 21.17 -19.18
N LYS A 631 -2.75 22.30 -18.47
CA LYS A 631 -3.00 23.64 -19.02
C LYS A 631 -1.73 24.33 -19.54
N LEU A 632 -0.57 23.68 -19.46
CA LEU A 632 0.70 24.25 -19.89
C LEU A 632 1.17 23.64 -21.21
N ASP A 633 1.90 24.44 -21.98
CA ASP A 633 2.54 24.04 -23.23
C ASP A 633 4.03 24.43 -23.19
N VAL A 634 4.88 23.44 -22.96
CA VAL A 634 6.33 23.60 -22.79
C VAL A 634 6.99 24.11 -24.08
N VAL A 635 6.52 23.65 -25.24
CA VAL A 635 7.07 24.04 -26.54
C VAL A 635 6.72 25.50 -26.84
N TYR A 636 5.46 25.89 -26.62
CA TYR A 636 5.05 27.29 -26.70
C TYR A 636 5.84 28.15 -25.70
N ALA A 637 6.03 27.67 -24.47
CA ALA A 637 6.79 28.38 -23.45
C ALA A 637 8.21 28.72 -23.93
N PHE A 638 8.90 27.72 -24.49
CA PHE A 638 10.24 27.87 -25.04
C PHE A 638 10.30 28.89 -26.19
N PHE A 639 9.34 28.87 -27.12
CA PHE A 639 9.30 29.86 -28.22
C PHE A 639 9.02 31.28 -27.74
N GLN A 640 8.17 31.47 -26.74
CA GLN A 640 7.93 32.79 -26.16
C GLN A 640 9.14 33.32 -25.40
N MET A 641 9.87 32.44 -24.71
CA MET A 641 11.14 32.77 -24.10
C MET A 641 12.18 33.23 -25.13
N LYS A 642 12.29 32.54 -26.28
CA LYS A 642 13.13 33.03 -27.40
C LYS A 642 12.73 34.43 -27.86
N LYS A 643 11.44 34.70 -27.99
CA LYS A 643 10.93 36.04 -28.36
C LYS A 643 11.25 37.10 -27.30
N HIS A 644 11.18 36.75 -26.03
CA HIS A 644 11.52 37.64 -24.93
C HIS A 644 13.00 38.07 -25.00
N TYR A 645 13.94 37.14 -25.13
CA TYR A 645 15.36 37.51 -25.25
C TYR A 645 15.69 38.24 -26.55
N ALA A 646 15.04 37.89 -27.67
CA ALA A 646 15.18 38.66 -28.90
C ALA A 646 14.74 40.13 -28.72
N LYS A 647 13.68 40.37 -27.93
CA LYS A 647 13.24 41.72 -27.56
C LYS A 647 14.28 42.44 -26.71
N LEU A 648 14.82 41.81 -25.66
CA LEU A 648 15.86 42.41 -24.82
C LEU A 648 17.12 42.79 -25.61
N VAL A 649 17.56 41.90 -26.51
CA VAL A 649 18.69 42.18 -27.42
C VAL A 649 18.37 43.36 -28.35
N THR A 650 17.14 43.45 -28.86
CA THR A 650 16.68 44.58 -29.67
C THR A 650 16.67 45.89 -28.90
N GLU A 651 16.22 45.86 -27.64
CA GLU A 651 16.22 47.04 -26.75
C GLU A 651 17.65 47.49 -26.41
N GLN A 652 18.60 46.55 -26.25
CA GLN A 652 19.98 46.84 -25.90
C GLN A 652 20.83 47.36 -27.08
N PHE A 653 20.63 46.82 -28.29
CA PHE A 653 21.47 47.09 -29.46
C PHE A 653 20.73 47.78 -30.61
N GLY A 654 19.52 48.31 -30.38
CA GLY A 654 18.66 48.92 -31.40
C GLY A 654 19.34 50.00 -32.26
N ASP A 655 20.25 50.75 -31.66
CA ASP A 655 20.99 51.83 -32.34
C ASP A 655 22.21 51.34 -33.15
N GLN A 656 22.49 50.02 -33.12
CA GLN A 656 23.67 49.39 -33.75
C GLN A 656 23.25 48.23 -34.66
N PRO A 657 22.79 48.47 -35.90
CA PRO A 657 22.15 47.46 -36.75
C PRO A 657 22.99 46.19 -36.98
N ASP A 658 24.29 46.33 -37.23
CA ASP A 658 25.19 45.20 -37.49
C ASP A 658 25.43 44.35 -36.23
N VAL A 659 25.55 45.00 -35.07
CA VAL A 659 25.71 44.32 -33.76
C VAL A 659 24.40 43.64 -33.38
N LEU A 660 23.26 44.32 -33.55
CA LEU A 660 21.94 43.77 -33.31
C LEU A 660 21.69 42.49 -34.09
N ALA A 661 21.95 42.50 -35.41
CA ALA A 661 21.75 41.33 -36.26
C ALA A 661 22.60 40.13 -35.79
N LYS A 662 23.85 40.39 -35.39
CA LYS A 662 24.76 39.37 -34.85
C LYS A 662 24.27 38.81 -33.52
N GLU A 663 23.91 39.68 -32.57
CA GLU A 663 23.49 39.24 -31.23
C GLU A 663 22.13 38.54 -31.23
N LEU A 664 21.19 38.93 -32.11
CA LEU A 664 19.94 38.18 -32.32
C LEU A 664 20.21 36.75 -32.80
N LYS A 665 21.14 36.59 -33.74
CA LYS A 665 21.54 35.27 -34.26
C LYS A 665 22.22 34.45 -33.17
N ASN A 666 23.14 35.04 -32.40
CA ASN A 666 23.84 34.37 -31.30
C ASN A 666 22.85 33.90 -30.22
N MET A 667 21.95 34.78 -29.79
CA MET A 667 20.95 34.47 -28.76
C MET A 667 19.99 33.36 -29.20
N SER A 668 19.49 33.40 -30.44
CA SER A 668 18.66 32.30 -30.96
C SER A 668 19.43 30.98 -30.98
N ALA A 669 20.65 30.97 -31.52
CA ALA A 669 21.46 29.76 -31.62
C ALA A 669 21.82 29.19 -30.24
N LEU A 670 22.07 30.05 -29.25
CA LEU A 670 22.32 29.68 -27.87
C LEU A 670 21.11 28.97 -27.25
N LEU A 671 19.92 29.57 -27.38
CA LEU A 671 18.69 28.98 -26.85
C LEU A 671 18.35 27.67 -27.58
N ASP A 672 18.49 27.61 -28.91
CA ASP A 672 18.24 26.40 -29.70
C ASP A 672 19.07 25.20 -29.24
N ARG A 673 20.31 25.41 -28.78
CA ARG A 673 21.16 24.36 -28.20
C ARG A 673 20.65 23.81 -26.86
N LYS A 674 19.77 24.53 -26.17
CA LYS A 674 19.20 24.12 -24.87
C LYS A 674 17.77 23.62 -24.97
N GLY A 675 17.13 23.70 -26.14
CA GLY A 675 15.72 23.36 -26.30
C GLY A 675 15.40 22.00 -25.72
N THR A 676 16.02 20.94 -26.24
CA THR A 676 15.78 19.56 -25.79
C THR A 676 16.36 19.27 -24.41
N LEU A 677 17.49 19.90 -24.06
CA LEU A 677 18.09 19.83 -22.73
C LEU A 677 17.08 20.24 -21.63
N ILE A 678 16.24 21.24 -21.89
CA ILE A 678 15.27 21.78 -20.91
C ILE A 678 13.88 21.16 -21.10
N THR A 679 13.35 21.12 -22.33
CA THR A 679 11.94 20.77 -22.57
C THR A 679 11.65 19.30 -22.28
N ARG A 680 12.55 18.37 -22.65
CA ARG A 680 12.33 16.93 -22.49
C ARG A 680 12.10 16.50 -21.02
N PRO A 681 12.94 16.89 -20.04
CA PRO A 681 12.68 16.55 -18.65
C PRO A 681 11.44 17.25 -18.10
N MET A 682 11.14 18.48 -18.55
CA MET A 682 9.90 19.18 -18.16
C MET A 682 8.65 18.46 -18.66
N GLU A 683 8.63 18.04 -19.92
CA GLU A 683 7.51 17.27 -20.50
C GLU A 683 7.26 15.99 -19.71
N ARG A 684 8.32 15.23 -19.37
CA ARG A 684 8.19 14.02 -18.54
C ARG A 684 7.56 14.28 -17.18
N LEU A 685 7.96 15.37 -16.52
CA LEU A 685 7.39 15.74 -15.22
C LEU A 685 5.93 16.20 -15.35
N LEU A 686 5.57 16.95 -16.39
CA LEU A 686 4.19 17.43 -16.58
C LEU A 686 3.23 16.31 -17.06
N ASP A 687 3.78 15.31 -17.74
CA ASP A 687 3.03 14.14 -18.19
C ASP A 687 2.65 13.20 -17.04
N ASP A 688 3.52 13.02 -16.05
CA ASP A 688 3.27 12.17 -14.88
C ASP A 688 3.20 12.98 -13.57
N PRO A 689 2.00 13.10 -12.97
CA PRO A 689 1.82 13.96 -11.81
C PRO A 689 2.43 13.36 -10.53
N HIS A 690 2.63 12.03 -10.46
CA HIS A 690 3.32 11.40 -9.33
C HIS A 690 4.81 11.73 -9.38
N LEU A 691 5.42 11.67 -10.58
CA LEU A 691 6.80 12.14 -10.78
C LEU A 691 6.95 13.61 -10.41
N LEU A 692 6.01 14.48 -10.82
CA LEU A 692 6.03 15.89 -10.46
C LEU A 692 5.93 16.11 -8.95
N SER A 693 5.04 15.40 -8.26
CA SER A 693 4.89 15.47 -6.79
C SER A 693 6.19 15.14 -6.06
N GLY A 694 6.84 14.03 -6.44
CA GLY A 694 8.12 13.65 -5.85
C GLY A 694 9.23 14.67 -6.17
N TRP A 695 9.31 15.14 -7.42
CA TRP A 695 10.31 16.11 -7.84
C TRP A 695 10.16 17.45 -7.11
N LEU A 696 8.93 17.97 -6.97
CA LEU A 696 8.64 19.19 -6.23
C LEU A 696 9.10 19.07 -4.77
N SER A 697 8.84 17.92 -4.16
CA SER A 697 9.17 17.67 -2.75
C SER A 697 10.67 17.69 -2.48
N VAL A 698 11.49 17.05 -3.33
CA VAL A 698 12.95 17.00 -3.15
C VAL A 698 13.67 18.30 -3.54
N ASN A 699 12.99 19.22 -4.24
CA ASN A 699 13.58 20.48 -4.73
C ASN A 699 13.25 21.73 -3.89
N THR A 700 12.54 21.60 -2.77
CA THR A 700 12.12 22.72 -1.91
C THR A 700 13.26 23.63 -1.41
N LYS A 701 14.49 23.11 -1.33
CA LYS A 701 15.68 23.87 -0.89
C LYS A 701 16.40 24.60 -2.01
N ASN A 702 16.01 24.39 -3.27
CA ASN A 702 16.72 24.92 -4.44
C ASN A 702 16.16 26.28 -4.92
N PHE A 703 14.99 26.71 -4.41
CA PHE A 703 14.32 27.93 -4.82
C PHE A 703 13.53 28.57 -3.66
N LYS A 704 13.12 29.82 -3.85
CA LYS A 704 12.04 30.48 -3.09
C LYS A 704 11.14 31.25 -4.05
N ILE A 705 9.90 31.50 -3.65
CA ILE A 705 8.98 32.36 -4.39
C ILE A 705 8.78 33.65 -3.61
N GLU A 706 9.13 34.78 -4.20
CA GLU A 706 8.92 36.11 -3.61
C GLU A 706 8.10 36.98 -4.54
N LYS A 707 6.97 37.52 -4.04
CA LYS A 707 6.05 38.36 -4.83
C LYS A 707 5.64 37.72 -6.16
N GLY A 708 5.46 36.40 -6.17
CA GLY A 708 5.09 35.62 -7.36
C GLY A 708 6.24 35.33 -8.34
N LYS A 709 7.49 35.68 -8.01
CA LYS A 709 8.66 35.38 -8.83
C LYS A 709 9.51 34.28 -8.22
N VAL A 710 10.05 33.40 -9.06
CA VAL A 710 10.97 32.33 -8.65
C VAL A 710 12.38 32.90 -8.50
N ILE A 711 12.99 32.67 -7.34
CA ILE A 711 14.38 33.02 -7.05
C ILE A 711 15.16 31.74 -6.78
N TRP A 712 16.20 31.50 -7.57
CA TRP A 712 17.09 30.36 -7.42
C TRP A 712 18.00 30.53 -6.20
N LEU A 713 18.00 29.53 -5.32
CA LEU A 713 18.92 29.44 -4.17
C LEU A 713 20.13 28.57 -4.49
N ARG A 714 20.05 27.77 -5.55
CA ARG A 714 21.12 26.93 -6.08
C ARG A 714 21.22 27.15 -7.59
N ASN A 715 22.42 26.96 -8.13
CA ASN A 715 22.65 27.03 -9.56
C ASN A 715 21.67 26.10 -10.32
N PRO A 716 20.88 26.64 -11.28
CA PRO A 716 19.84 25.90 -11.98
C PRO A 716 20.36 24.76 -12.88
N LEU A 717 21.62 24.82 -13.36
CA LEU A 717 22.24 23.67 -14.04
C LEU A 717 22.37 22.46 -13.12
N GLY A 718 22.69 22.71 -11.86
CA GLY A 718 22.76 21.68 -10.84
C GLY A 718 21.40 21.03 -10.57
N VAL A 719 20.33 21.83 -10.61
CA VAL A 719 18.95 21.34 -10.50
C VAL A 719 18.57 20.54 -11.73
N LEU A 720 18.90 21.03 -12.93
CA LEU A 720 18.61 20.33 -14.18
C LEU A 720 19.31 18.96 -14.25
N ARG A 721 20.59 18.88 -13.87
CA ARG A 721 21.30 17.60 -13.72
C ARG A 721 20.57 16.66 -12.77
N ASP A 722 20.15 17.15 -11.60
CA ASP A 722 19.44 16.34 -10.61
C ASP A 722 18.06 15.90 -11.13
N THR A 723 17.43 16.70 -11.99
CA THR A 723 16.20 16.31 -12.69
C THR A 723 16.42 15.15 -13.66
N TYR A 724 17.52 15.16 -14.44
CA TYR A 724 17.86 14.04 -15.31
C TYR A 724 18.13 12.75 -14.51
N ASP A 725 18.84 12.86 -13.39
CA ASP A 725 19.05 11.73 -12.48
C ASP A 725 17.72 11.23 -11.91
N TYR A 726 16.89 12.13 -11.36
CA TYR A 726 15.57 11.81 -10.82
C TYR A 726 14.67 11.07 -11.82
N LEU A 727 14.71 11.45 -13.11
CA LEU A 727 13.93 10.83 -14.18
C LEU A 727 14.56 9.54 -14.73
N HIS A 728 15.66 9.07 -14.14
CA HIS A 728 16.45 7.95 -14.61
C HIS A 728 16.93 8.12 -16.06
N MET A 729 17.31 9.35 -16.42
CA MET A 729 17.74 9.76 -17.75
C MET A 729 19.23 10.12 -17.79
N ASP A 730 20.04 9.68 -16.83
CA ASP A 730 21.49 9.91 -16.85
C ASP A 730 22.17 9.38 -18.11
N TYR A 731 23.24 10.05 -18.53
CA TYR A 731 24.00 9.66 -19.71
C TYR A 731 24.63 8.28 -19.50
N ARG A 732 24.20 7.32 -20.32
CA ARG A 732 24.71 5.94 -20.31
C ARG A 732 24.94 5.52 -21.76
N PRO A 733 26.19 5.44 -22.25
CA PRO A 733 26.49 5.32 -23.67
C PRO A 733 25.95 4.03 -24.32
N HIS A 734 25.62 3.01 -23.52
CA HIS A 734 25.09 1.74 -23.98
C HIS A 734 23.56 1.63 -23.91
N LYS A 735 22.86 2.69 -23.52
CA LYS A 735 21.40 2.72 -23.41
C LYS A 735 20.77 3.43 -24.61
N PRO A 736 19.53 3.10 -25.00
CA PRO A 736 18.83 3.79 -26.07
C PRO A 736 18.67 5.28 -25.77
N ALA A 737 18.81 6.15 -26.78
CA ALA A 737 18.68 7.61 -26.65
C ALA A 737 17.30 8.07 -26.11
N ALA A 738 16.27 7.22 -26.22
CA ALA A 738 14.95 7.47 -25.63
C ALA A 738 14.92 7.36 -24.09
N GLU A 739 15.93 6.70 -23.50
CA GLU A 739 16.03 6.42 -22.06
C GLU A 739 17.07 7.28 -21.34
N ILE A 740 17.79 8.15 -22.07
CA ILE A 740 18.89 8.96 -21.53
C ILE A 740 18.84 10.39 -22.08
N ILE A 741 19.56 11.28 -21.40
CA ILE A 741 19.99 12.57 -21.91
C ILE A 741 20.80 12.33 -23.20
N TRP A 742 20.56 13.17 -24.20
CA TRP A 742 21.28 13.06 -25.46
C TRP A 742 22.74 13.50 -25.28
N ASP A 743 23.60 12.99 -26.16
CA ASP A 743 25.04 13.21 -26.09
C ASP A 743 25.42 14.70 -26.09
N HIS A 744 24.89 15.47 -27.03
CA HIS A 744 25.12 16.92 -27.13
C HIS A 744 24.51 17.70 -25.96
N ASP A 745 23.31 17.31 -25.49
CA ASP A 745 22.67 17.90 -24.31
C ASP A 745 23.52 17.64 -23.05
N ASN A 746 24.03 16.42 -22.89
CA ASN A 746 24.91 16.06 -21.79
C ASN A 746 26.25 16.81 -21.88
N GLU A 747 26.86 16.88 -23.05
CA GLU A 747 28.10 17.63 -23.25
C GLU A 747 27.92 19.10 -22.82
N LEU A 748 26.84 19.74 -23.26
CA LEU A 748 26.50 21.11 -22.88
C LEU A 748 26.30 21.25 -21.36
N LEU A 749 25.54 20.34 -20.76
CA LEU A 749 25.28 20.33 -19.32
C LEU A 749 26.58 20.15 -18.51
N GLN A 750 27.45 19.22 -18.90
CA GLN A 750 28.72 18.99 -18.21
C GLN A 750 29.66 20.20 -18.35
N GLN A 751 29.75 20.81 -19.53
CA GLN A 751 30.54 22.03 -19.75
C GLN A 751 30.09 23.18 -18.83
N GLY A 752 28.77 23.39 -18.70
CA GLY A 752 28.21 24.40 -17.80
C GLY A 752 28.49 24.09 -16.33
N LEU A 753 28.29 22.84 -15.90
CA LEU A 753 28.57 22.41 -14.53
C LEU A 753 30.06 22.57 -14.17
N ASP A 754 30.96 22.21 -15.08
CA ASP A 754 32.40 22.36 -14.88
C ASP A 754 32.84 23.82 -14.85
N PHE A 755 32.25 24.67 -15.71
CA PHE A 755 32.46 26.11 -15.66
C PHE A 755 32.05 26.68 -14.30
N SER A 756 30.81 26.44 -13.86
CA SER A 756 30.30 26.95 -12.58
C SER A 756 31.10 26.41 -11.40
N ARG A 757 31.54 25.15 -11.44
CA ARG A 757 32.41 24.56 -10.41
C ARG A 757 33.76 25.27 -10.33
N LYS A 758 34.45 25.45 -11.45
CA LYS A 758 35.78 26.09 -11.48
C LYS A 758 35.74 27.53 -10.98
N ILE A 759 34.76 28.32 -11.42
CA ILE A 759 34.61 29.71 -10.96
C ILE A 759 34.28 29.75 -9.46
N ARG A 760 33.38 28.88 -8.99
CA ARG A 760 33.06 28.79 -7.56
C ARG A 760 34.29 28.44 -6.71
N GLU A 761 35.06 27.44 -7.14
CA GLU A 761 36.31 27.02 -6.48
C GLU A 761 37.36 28.15 -6.48
N HIS A 762 37.48 28.91 -7.58
CA HIS A 762 38.38 30.06 -7.67
C HIS A 762 38.09 31.13 -6.62
N PHE A 763 36.81 31.38 -6.33
CA PHE A 763 36.39 32.32 -5.29
C PHE A 763 36.32 31.71 -3.88
N GLY A 764 36.70 30.44 -3.70
CA GLY A 764 36.67 29.76 -2.41
C GLY A 764 35.26 29.57 -1.84
N LEU A 765 34.23 29.52 -2.71
CA LEU A 765 32.84 29.42 -2.30
C LEU A 765 32.37 27.96 -2.16
N HIS A 766 31.45 27.72 -1.23
CA HIS A 766 30.74 26.46 -1.08
C HIS A 766 29.58 26.32 -2.08
N LYS A 767 29.10 25.09 -2.30
CA LYS A 767 28.09 24.76 -3.33
C LYS A 767 26.75 25.48 -3.10
N ASP A 768 26.42 25.76 -1.86
CA ASP A 768 25.23 26.45 -1.37
C ASP A 768 25.35 27.98 -1.38
N GLU A 769 26.54 28.54 -1.63
CA GLU A 769 26.79 29.98 -1.73
C GLU A 769 26.63 30.49 -3.17
N TYR A 770 25.61 29.99 -3.87
CA TYR A 770 25.33 30.35 -5.26
C TYR A 770 24.91 31.82 -5.41
N ASP A 771 24.16 32.35 -4.44
CA ASP A 771 23.78 33.75 -4.36
C ASP A 771 25.01 34.68 -4.35
N LYS A 772 26.00 34.38 -3.50
CA LYS A 772 27.26 35.13 -3.43
C LYS A 772 28.05 35.05 -4.73
N LEU A 773 28.10 33.87 -5.34
CA LEU A 773 28.76 33.70 -6.63
C LEU A 773 28.08 34.58 -7.69
N ASN A 774 26.74 34.58 -7.72
CA ASN A 774 25.99 35.40 -8.65
C ASN A 774 26.27 36.89 -8.42
N GLU A 775 26.24 37.38 -7.17
CA GLU A 775 26.57 38.76 -6.85
C GLU A 775 27.97 39.18 -7.33
N ILE A 776 28.96 38.28 -7.23
CA ILE A 776 30.32 38.52 -7.74
C ILE A 776 30.30 38.68 -9.25
N LEU A 777 29.64 37.77 -9.98
CA LEU A 777 29.60 37.74 -11.44
C LEU A 777 28.74 38.87 -12.05
N HIS A 778 27.86 39.51 -11.28
CA HIS A 778 27.09 40.67 -11.73
C HIS A 778 27.91 41.97 -11.74
N LYS A 779 29.10 42.00 -11.14
CA LYS A 779 29.94 43.21 -11.11
C LYS A 779 30.63 43.45 -12.46
N ASP A 780 30.58 44.69 -12.93
CA ASP A 780 31.23 45.06 -14.20
C ASP A 780 32.77 45.06 -14.13
N LYS A 781 33.32 45.38 -12.95
CA LYS A 781 34.77 45.41 -12.75
C LYS A 781 35.32 44.01 -12.45
N PRO A 782 36.52 43.66 -12.94
CA PRO A 782 37.12 42.36 -12.72
C PRO A 782 37.27 42.02 -11.24
N GLN A 783 36.93 40.78 -10.90
CA GLN A 783 37.05 40.23 -9.55
C GLN A 783 38.07 39.09 -9.55
N GLY A 784 38.60 38.71 -8.38
CA GLY A 784 39.38 37.48 -8.24
C GLY A 784 40.71 37.44 -9.02
N GLY A 785 41.26 38.58 -9.43
CA GLY A 785 42.55 38.66 -10.12
C GLY A 785 42.51 38.41 -11.63
N PHE A 786 41.32 38.36 -12.24
CA PHE A 786 41.18 38.33 -13.70
C PHE A 786 41.42 39.71 -14.32
N ASP A 787 41.88 39.74 -15.57
CA ASP A 787 41.86 40.95 -16.38
C ASP A 787 40.45 41.22 -16.94
N GLN A 788 40.26 42.37 -17.59
CA GLN A 788 38.95 42.78 -18.10
C GLN A 788 38.42 41.85 -19.19
N GLU A 789 39.29 41.41 -20.11
CA GLU A 789 38.87 40.57 -21.24
C GLU A 789 38.38 39.20 -20.75
N MET A 790 39.15 38.55 -19.88
CA MET A 790 38.76 37.29 -19.27
C MET A 790 37.52 37.45 -18.39
N TRP A 791 37.41 38.55 -17.65
CA TRP A 791 36.24 38.82 -16.82
C TRP A 791 34.96 38.94 -17.63
N ASP A 792 34.99 39.66 -18.75
CA ASP A 792 33.84 39.79 -19.64
C ASP A 792 33.48 38.44 -20.27
N GLN A 793 34.48 37.63 -20.66
CA GLN A 793 34.24 36.25 -21.14
C GLN A 793 33.59 35.36 -20.07
N ILE A 794 34.05 35.43 -18.81
CA ILE A 794 33.47 34.69 -17.68
C ILE A 794 32.02 35.10 -17.48
N ARG A 795 31.72 36.41 -17.46
CA ARG A 795 30.35 36.91 -17.31
C ARG A 795 29.45 36.48 -18.46
N SER A 796 29.92 36.58 -19.69
CA SER A 796 29.18 36.12 -20.88
C SER A 796 28.95 34.61 -20.88
N ALA A 797 29.94 33.80 -20.46
CA ALA A 797 29.78 32.36 -20.34
C ALA A 797 28.77 32.00 -19.26
N HIS A 798 28.86 32.63 -18.08
CA HIS A 798 27.92 32.44 -16.97
C HIS A 798 26.48 32.75 -17.41
N TYR A 799 26.27 33.95 -17.95
CA TYR A 799 24.97 34.35 -18.49
C TYR A 799 24.48 33.37 -19.58
N GLY A 800 25.38 33.00 -20.51
CA GLY A 800 25.08 32.09 -21.59
C GLY A 800 24.69 30.68 -21.12
N PHE A 801 25.25 30.20 -20.01
CA PHE A 801 24.89 28.92 -19.41
C PHE A 801 23.57 28.96 -18.62
N GLU A 802 23.22 30.10 -18.04
CA GLU A 802 21.98 30.25 -17.25
C GLU A 802 20.76 30.60 -18.09
N VAL A 803 20.93 31.37 -19.16
CA VAL A 803 19.80 31.87 -19.96
C VAL A 803 18.91 30.73 -20.47
N GLY A 804 17.62 30.86 -20.24
CA GLY A 804 16.58 29.90 -20.59
C GLY A 804 16.26 28.87 -19.52
N LEU A 805 17.11 28.69 -18.49
CA LEU A 805 16.83 27.78 -17.37
C LEU A 805 15.73 28.29 -16.44
N GLU A 806 15.37 29.58 -16.53
CA GLU A 806 14.24 30.20 -15.83
C GLU A 806 12.92 29.46 -16.12
N MET A 807 12.81 28.80 -17.27
CA MET A 807 11.64 28.00 -17.64
C MET A 807 11.35 26.87 -16.64
N LEU A 808 12.39 26.31 -16.00
CA LEU A 808 12.22 25.31 -14.92
C LEU A 808 11.45 25.89 -13.72
N GLY A 809 11.49 27.21 -13.52
CA GLY A 809 10.72 27.92 -12.51
C GLY A 809 9.21 27.71 -12.64
N MET A 810 8.72 27.43 -13.85
CA MET A 810 7.29 27.15 -14.08
C MET A 810 6.82 25.92 -13.29
N LEU A 811 7.67 24.91 -13.11
CA LEU A 811 7.34 23.70 -12.35
C LEU A 811 7.03 24.07 -10.88
N PHE A 812 7.83 24.95 -10.27
CA PHE A 812 7.60 25.40 -8.90
C PHE A 812 6.33 26.25 -8.76
N LEU A 813 6.03 27.07 -9.78
CA LEU A 813 4.79 27.84 -9.81
C LEU A 813 3.55 26.96 -9.90
N ILE A 814 3.63 25.76 -10.49
CA ILE A 814 2.52 24.80 -10.43
C ILE A 814 2.26 24.43 -8.98
N GLY A 815 3.30 24.08 -8.22
CA GLY A 815 3.19 23.76 -6.79
C GLY A 815 2.57 24.90 -5.97
N GLU A 816 2.93 26.15 -6.27
CA GLU A 816 2.31 27.33 -5.64
C GLU A 816 0.82 27.46 -6.01
N ASN A 817 0.50 27.39 -7.32
CA ASN A 817 -0.86 27.59 -7.83
C ASN A 817 -1.82 26.48 -7.43
N THR A 818 -1.31 25.27 -7.13
CA THR A 818 -2.11 24.15 -6.64
C THR A 818 -2.10 24.01 -5.13
N LYS A 819 -1.41 24.91 -4.40
CA LYS A 819 -1.22 24.85 -2.95
C LYS A 819 -0.59 23.53 -2.49
N PHE A 820 0.33 23.00 -3.28
CA PHE A 820 1.05 21.76 -3.00
C PHE A 820 1.80 21.79 -1.66
N TRP A 821 2.29 22.96 -1.27
CA TRP A 821 3.07 23.15 -0.06
C TRP A 821 2.24 23.16 1.23
N ASP A 822 0.90 23.26 1.13
CA ASP A 822 0.00 23.28 2.29
C ASP A 822 -0.07 21.92 2.99
N MET A 823 0.10 20.82 2.22
CA MET A 823 0.27 19.49 2.79
C MET A 823 1.72 19.29 3.21
N LYS A 824 1.96 19.20 4.52
CA LYS A 824 3.32 19.23 5.11
C LYS A 824 3.43 18.39 6.38
N VAL A 825 4.66 18.16 6.81
CA VAL A 825 4.99 17.51 8.08
C VAL A 825 5.40 18.59 9.07
N LEU A 826 4.84 18.55 10.28
CA LEU A 826 5.19 19.47 11.37
C LEU A 826 6.42 18.98 12.14
N ASP A 827 6.95 19.83 13.04
CA ASP A 827 8.12 19.50 13.85
C ASP A 827 7.84 18.37 14.87
N ASP A 828 6.56 18.15 15.23
CA ASP A 828 6.09 17.00 16.02
C ASP A 828 5.83 15.73 15.18
N LEU A 829 6.20 15.75 13.90
CA LEU A 829 6.07 14.67 12.91
C LEU A 829 4.64 14.40 12.43
N GLU A 830 3.63 15.15 12.87
CA GLU A 830 2.27 15.01 12.38
C GLU A 830 2.14 15.52 10.92
N VAL A 831 1.28 14.87 10.15
CA VAL A 831 0.99 15.27 8.77
C VAL A 831 -0.23 16.18 8.73
N VAL A 832 -0.06 17.39 8.23
CA VAL A 832 -1.16 18.32 7.96
C VAL A 832 -1.80 17.96 6.62
N ILE A 833 -3.10 17.64 6.67
CA ILE A 833 -3.94 17.45 5.49
C ILE A 833 -4.89 18.66 5.40
N PRO A 834 -4.71 19.54 4.41
CA PRO A 834 -5.62 20.66 4.18
C PRO A 834 -7.08 20.21 3.94
N ASP A 835 -8.04 20.94 4.52
CA ASP A 835 -9.47 20.57 4.47
C ASP A 835 -10.00 20.39 3.05
N TYR A 836 -9.55 21.22 2.10
CA TYR A 836 -10.00 21.14 0.72
C TYR A 836 -9.64 19.80 0.05
N LEU A 837 -8.58 19.11 0.48
CA LEU A 837 -8.21 17.78 -0.05
C LEU A 837 -9.12 16.66 0.48
N THR A 838 -9.92 16.95 1.49
CA THR A 838 -10.93 16.03 2.05
C THR A 838 -12.32 16.20 1.45
N ASP A 839 -12.49 17.21 0.58
CA ASP A 839 -13.73 17.44 -0.16
C ASP A 839 -14.03 16.30 -1.14
N LEU A 840 -15.22 15.72 -1.04
CA LEU A 840 -15.60 14.51 -1.79
C LEU A 840 -15.78 14.81 -3.29
N ASP A 841 -16.30 15.99 -3.64
CA ASP A 841 -16.50 16.40 -5.04
C ASP A 841 -15.14 16.64 -5.72
N LEU A 842 -14.22 17.29 -5.01
CA LEU A 842 -12.85 17.45 -5.48
C LEU A 842 -12.16 16.10 -5.65
N GLN A 843 -12.25 15.19 -4.66
CA GLN A 843 -11.68 13.84 -4.76
C GLN A 843 -12.21 13.09 -5.99
N ALA A 844 -13.53 13.10 -6.20
CA ALA A 844 -14.16 12.46 -7.35
C ALA A 844 -13.69 13.08 -8.68
N ARG A 845 -13.56 14.41 -8.75
CA ARG A 845 -13.07 15.13 -9.94
C ARG A 845 -11.60 14.82 -10.22
N MET A 846 -10.74 14.90 -9.20
CA MET A 846 -9.30 14.65 -9.32
C MET A 846 -9.01 13.20 -9.71
N LYS A 847 -9.79 12.24 -9.20
CA LYS A 847 -9.73 10.85 -9.66
C LYS A 847 -9.95 10.73 -11.17
N LYS A 848 -10.96 11.43 -11.72
CA LYS A 848 -11.23 11.48 -13.17
C LYS A 848 -10.13 12.19 -13.96
N ILE A 849 -9.45 13.17 -13.38
CA ILE A 849 -8.31 13.84 -14.04
C ILE A 849 -7.09 12.90 -14.10
N LEU A 850 -6.81 12.16 -13.03
CA LEU A 850 -5.71 11.20 -12.99
C LEU A 850 -5.93 10.04 -13.97
N VAL A 851 -7.19 9.59 -14.07
CA VAL A 851 -7.58 8.48 -14.95
C VAL A 851 -8.81 8.92 -15.74
N PRO A 852 -8.61 9.62 -16.88
CA PRO A 852 -9.72 10.04 -17.72
C PRO A 852 -10.46 8.80 -18.23
N PRO A 853 -11.81 8.86 -18.31
CA PRO A 853 -12.58 7.78 -18.90
C PRO A 853 -12.12 7.55 -20.35
N PRO A 854 -12.14 6.29 -20.83
CA PRO A 854 -11.78 6.00 -22.22
C PRO A 854 -12.65 6.81 -23.17
N ALA A 855 -12.06 7.28 -24.27
CA ALA A 855 -12.81 7.95 -25.33
C ALA A 855 -13.82 6.96 -25.93
N THR A 856 -15.10 7.15 -25.63
CA THR A 856 -16.20 6.37 -26.19
C THR A 856 -16.69 7.02 -27.46
N LYS A 857 -17.10 6.20 -28.45
CA LYS A 857 -17.98 6.73 -29.49
C LYS A 857 -19.26 7.19 -28.82
N ALA A 858 -19.85 8.28 -29.30
CA ALA A 858 -21.05 8.86 -28.69
C ALA A 858 -22.24 7.88 -28.62
N ASP A 859 -22.22 6.79 -29.39
CA ASP A 859 -23.28 5.80 -29.50
C ASP A 859 -22.96 4.44 -28.82
N GLU A 860 -21.91 4.34 -27.99
CA GLU A 860 -21.50 3.07 -27.37
C GLU A 860 -21.09 3.23 -25.88
N ILE A 861 -21.53 2.28 -25.04
CA ILE A 861 -20.97 2.05 -23.70
C ILE A 861 -20.07 0.82 -23.77
N VAL A 862 -18.82 1.02 -23.34
CA VAL A 862 -17.78 -0.01 -23.35
C VAL A 862 -17.45 -0.50 -21.94
N ALA A 863 -16.82 -1.67 -21.85
CA ALA A 863 -16.23 -2.16 -20.60
C ALA A 863 -15.13 -1.21 -20.13
N VAL A 864 -15.26 -0.66 -18.92
CA VAL A 864 -14.31 0.34 -18.36
C VAL A 864 -12.93 -0.26 -18.04
N CYS A 865 -12.89 -1.56 -17.75
CA CYS A 865 -11.70 -2.35 -17.52
C CYS A 865 -11.94 -3.79 -18.02
N GLY A 866 -10.91 -4.64 -17.98
CA GLY A 866 -11.10 -6.07 -18.20
C GLY A 866 -11.54 -6.78 -16.93
N GLY A 867 -12.33 -7.84 -17.02
CA GLY A 867 -12.86 -8.55 -15.86
C GLY A 867 -13.98 -9.52 -16.22
N MET A 868 -14.61 -10.13 -15.22
CA MET A 868 -15.83 -10.93 -15.44
C MET A 868 -17.05 -10.02 -15.41
N TYR A 869 -17.85 -10.04 -16.46
CA TYR A 869 -19.06 -9.26 -16.62
C TYR A 869 -20.26 -9.94 -15.94
N TYR A 870 -21.09 -9.15 -15.29
CA TYR A 870 -22.37 -9.57 -14.71
C TYR A 870 -23.45 -8.55 -15.08
N GLY A 871 -24.50 -9.03 -15.74
CA GLY A 871 -25.64 -8.22 -16.17
C GLY A 871 -26.69 -8.00 -15.08
N GLN A 872 -26.57 -8.67 -13.93
CA GLN A 872 -27.52 -8.65 -12.80
C GLN A 872 -26.78 -8.54 -11.45
N GLU A 873 -27.48 -8.13 -10.40
CA GLU A 873 -26.89 -7.87 -9.08
C GLU A 873 -26.50 -9.16 -8.33
N ALA A 874 -27.29 -10.23 -8.51
CA ALA A 874 -27.01 -11.55 -7.97
C ALA A 874 -27.68 -12.61 -8.86
N PRO A 875 -27.23 -13.88 -8.80
CA PRO A 875 -27.85 -14.96 -9.55
C PRO A 875 -29.37 -15.04 -9.30
N GLY A 876 -30.16 -14.92 -10.37
CA GLY A 876 -31.63 -15.01 -10.31
C GLY A 876 -32.36 -13.68 -10.08
N LEU A 877 -31.66 -12.55 -9.96
CA LEU A 877 -32.26 -11.21 -9.97
C LEU A 877 -32.43 -10.68 -11.41
N PRO A 878 -33.32 -9.70 -11.67
CA PRO A 878 -33.45 -9.09 -12.98
C PRO A 878 -32.14 -8.43 -13.46
N PRO A 879 -31.89 -8.39 -14.78
CA PRO A 879 -30.75 -7.65 -15.33
C PRO A 879 -30.89 -6.15 -15.04
N PHE A 880 -29.75 -5.46 -14.88
CA PHE A 880 -29.69 -4.02 -14.62
C PHE A 880 -30.32 -3.19 -15.72
N VAL A 881 -30.16 -3.63 -16.98
CA VAL A 881 -30.67 -2.94 -18.17
C VAL A 881 -31.22 -3.93 -19.18
N THR A 882 -32.17 -3.48 -20.00
CA THR A 882 -32.74 -4.22 -21.13
C THR A 882 -32.72 -3.38 -22.41
N GLU A 883 -32.81 -4.02 -23.58
CA GLU A 883 -32.93 -3.28 -24.85
C GLU A 883 -34.21 -2.43 -24.89
N GLY A 884 -34.08 -1.19 -25.36
CA GLY A 884 -35.13 -0.18 -25.33
C GLY A 884 -35.32 0.52 -23.98
N MET A 885 -34.57 0.12 -22.94
CA MET A 885 -34.67 0.75 -21.63
C MET A 885 -33.98 2.12 -21.62
N HIS A 886 -34.70 3.13 -21.15
CA HIS A 886 -34.12 4.40 -20.78
C HIS A 886 -33.43 4.30 -19.42
N PHE A 887 -32.21 4.79 -19.31
CA PHE A 887 -31.43 4.81 -18.08
C PHE A 887 -31.06 6.24 -17.69
N GLU A 888 -31.09 6.50 -16.39
CA GLU A 888 -30.67 7.78 -15.84
C GLU A 888 -29.17 7.79 -15.53
N LYS A 889 -28.55 8.97 -15.50
CA LYS A 889 -27.21 9.15 -14.98
C LYS A 889 -27.09 8.54 -13.57
N ASP A 890 -25.95 7.89 -13.32
CA ASP A 890 -25.60 7.16 -12.11
C ASP A 890 -26.43 5.87 -11.86
N GLN A 891 -27.32 5.49 -12.77
CA GLN A 891 -28.01 4.20 -12.71
C GLN A 891 -27.02 3.03 -12.94
N PRO A 892 -27.08 1.94 -12.15
CA PRO A 892 -26.29 0.74 -12.42
C PRO A 892 -26.57 0.16 -13.80
N LEU A 893 -25.52 -0.15 -14.55
CA LEU A 893 -25.62 -0.73 -15.89
C LEU A 893 -25.16 -2.20 -15.94
N TYR A 894 -24.09 -2.51 -15.21
CA TYR A 894 -23.52 -3.86 -15.08
C TYR A 894 -22.57 -3.91 -13.89
N ILE A 895 -22.19 -5.11 -13.48
CA ILE A 895 -21.09 -5.33 -12.54
C ILE A 895 -19.90 -5.92 -13.30
N ILE A 896 -18.70 -5.49 -12.95
CA ILE A 896 -17.46 -6.14 -13.38
C ILE A 896 -16.69 -6.65 -12.17
N GLU A 897 -16.49 -7.96 -12.10
CA GLU A 897 -15.61 -8.57 -11.10
C GLU A 897 -14.17 -8.51 -11.60
N VAL A 898 -13.34 -7.82 -10.82
CA VAL A 898 -11.91 -7.69 -11.03
C VAL A 898 -11.24 -7.92 -9.69
N MET A 899 -10.38 -8.93 -9.60
CA MET A 899 -9.55 -9.18 -8.41
C MET A 899 -10.38 -9.46 -7.14
N LYS A 900 -11.44 -10.27 -7.28
CA LYS A 900 -12.43 -10.58 -6.24
C LYS A 900 -13.24 -9.38 -5.74
N MET A 901 -13.19 -8.26 -6.45
CA MET A 901 -14.01 -7.09 -6.17
C MET A 901 -15.07 -6.91 -7.25
N PHE A 902 -16.32 -6.86 -6.83
CA PHE A 902 -17.47 -6.57 -7.68
C PHE A 902 -17.62 -5.05 -7.77
N ASN A 903 -17.41 -4.50 -8.97
CA ASN A 903 -17.52 -3.08 -9.22
C ASN A 903 -18.79 -2.82 -10.02
N THR A 904 -19.79 -2.20 -9.40
CA THR A 904 -20.99 -1.73 -10.10
C THR A 904 -20.62 -0.54 -10.98
N ILE A 905 -20.74 -0.72 -12.29
CA ILE A 905 -20.53 0.35 -13.25
C ILE A 905 -21.84 1.07 -13.46
N ARG A 906 -21.81 2.38 -13.22
CA ARG A 906 -22.97 3.27 -13.29
C ARG A 906 -22.91 4.13 -14.55
N ALA A 907 -24.08 4.50 -15.05
CA ALA A 907 -24.22 5.29 -16.26
C ALA A 907 -23.58 6.68 -16.10
N PRO A 908 -22.64 7.06 -16.98
CA PRO A 908 -22.00 8.37 -16.88
C PRO A 908 -22.90 9.56 -17.29
N PHE A 909 -23.99 9.27 -18.01
CA PHE A 909 -25.00 10.20 -18.52
C PHE A 909 -26.36 9.48 -18.61
N SER A 910 -27.45 10.20 -18.88
CA SER A 910 -28.77 9.59 -19.18
C SER A 910 -28.91 9.30 -20.68
N GLY A 911 -29.59 8.22 -21.02
CA GLY A 911 -29.78 7.80 -22.40
C GLY A 911 -30.62 6.55 -22.55
N THR A 912 -30.65 5.98 -23.75
CA THR A 912 -31.45 4.78 -24.05
C THR A 912 -30.56 3.66 -24.57
N ILE A 913 -30.76 2.43 -24.07
CA ILE A 913 -30.08 1.22 -24.59
C ILE A 913 -30.71 0.83 -25.92
N ASP A 914 -30.03 1.08 -27.04
CA ASP A 914 -30.51 0.69 -28.36
C ASP A 914 -30.31 -0.82 -28.58
N LYS A 915 -29.17 -1.35 -28.12
CA LYS A 915 -28.84 -2.77 -28.27
C LYS A 915 -27.84 -3.23 -27.23
N ILE A 916 -28.01 -4.44 -26.69
CA ILE A 916 -26.99 -5.09 -25.88
C ILE A 916 -26.11 -5.92 -26.82
N ILE A 917 -24.85 -5.51 -26.98
CA ILE A 917 -23.88 -6.13 -27.90
C ILE A 917 -22.99 -7.17 -27.20
N MET A 918 -23.01 -7.19 -25.87
CA MET A 918 -22.25 -8.15 -25.07
C MET A 918 -22.71 -9.58 -25.39
N GLU A 919 -21.78 -10.41 -25.89
CA GLU A 919 -22.00 -11.82 -26.19
C GLU A 919 -21.54 -12.69 -25.00
N GLY A 920 -22.48 -13.39 -24.35
CA GLY A 920 -22.22 -14.27 -23.20
C GLY A 920 -23.15 -13.99 -22.01
N GLY A 921 -23.16 -14.88 -21.02
CA GLY A 921 -23.91 -14.68 -19.76
C GLY A 921 -23.04 -14.10 -18.65
N ASP A 922 -23.57 -14.04 -17.43
CA ASP A 922 -22.80 -13.69 -16.23
C ASP A 922 -21.55 -14.56 -16.09
N GLY A 923 -20.44 -13.95 -15.64
CA GLY A 923 -19.14 -14.60 -15.52
C GLY A 923 -18.30 -14.61 -16.80
N THR A 924 -18.80 -14.03 -17.90
CA THR A 924 -18.04 -13.92 -19.16
C THR A 924 -16.92 -12.89 -19.03
N ILE A 925 -15.73 -13.23 -19.54
CA ILE A 925 -14.56 -12.33 -19.48
C ILE A 925 -14.67 -11.27 -20.59
N VAL A 926 -14.62 -9.99 -20.20
CA VAL A 926 -14.57 -8.84 -21.11
C VAL A 926 -13.23 -8.11 -21.03
N GLN A 927 -12.86 -7.37 -22.08
CA GLN A 927 -11.64 -6.55 -22.14
C GLN A 927 -11.96 -5.05 -22.07
N LYS A 928 -11.04 -4.25 -21.53
CA LYS A 928 -11.17 -2.78 -21.51
C LYS A 928 -11.44 -2.25 -22.92
N GLY A 929 -12.46 -1.42 -23.07
CA GLY A 929 -12.87 -0.84 -24.35
C GLY A 929 -13.73 -1.75 -25.22
N GLN A 930 -14.01 -3.00 -24.80
CA GLN A 930 -14.96 -3.86 -25.49
C GLN A 930 -16.36 -3.26 -25.44
N PRO A 931 -17.03 -3.03 -26.58
CA PRO A 931 -18.41 -2.56 -26.61
C PRO A 931 -19.35 -3.53 -25.90
N LEU A 932 -20.15 -3.02 -24.97
CA LEU A 932 -21.15 -3.79 -24.23
C LEU A 932 -22.57 -3.42 -24.66
N PHE A 933 -22.82 -2.12 -24.86
CA PHE A 933 -24.12 -1.59 -25.25
C PHE A 933 -23.98 -0.56 -26.38
N LYS A 934 -24.88 -0.59 -27.36
CA LYS A 934 -25.18 0.54 -28.24
C LYS A 934 -26.21 1.41 -27.54
N ILE A 935 -25.97 2.72 -27.53
CA ILE A 935 -26.84 3.67 -26.83
C ILE A 935 -27.12 4.90 -27.69
N THR A 936 -28.20 5.59 -27.35
CA THR A 936 -28.49 6.95 -27.77
C THR A 936 -28.49 7.83 -26.52
N PRO A 937 -27.50 8.72 -26.33
CA PRO A 937 -27.47 9.65 -25.19
C PRO A 937 -28.57 10.71 -25.32
N ASP A 938 -29.12 11.17 -24.20
CA ASP A 938 -30.07 12.29 -24.20
C ASP A 938 -29.38 13.61 -24.54
N GLU A 939 -28.14 13.77 -24.07
CA GLU A 939 -27.31 14.93 -24.34
C GLU A 939 -26.30 14.62 -25.45
N LYS A 940 -26.31 15.43 -26.52
CA LYS A 940 -25.27 15.37 -27.54
C LYS A 940 -23.95 15.86 -26.94
N PHE A 941 -22.96 14.97 -26.88
CA PHE A 941 -21.59 15.33 -26.49
C PHE A 941 -21.10 16.52 -27.32
N VAL A 942 -20.87 17.66 -26.67
CA VAL A 942 -20.25 18.83 -27.30
C VAL A 942 -18.75 18.54 -27.36
N GLU A 943 -18.27 18.20 -28.55
CA GLU A 943 -16.83 18.11 -28.83
C GLU A 943 -16.24 19.52 -28.67
N VAL A 944 -15.40 19.72 -27.65
CA VAL A 944 -14.73 21.00 -27.42
C VAL A 944 -13.70 21.20 -28.54
N ASP A 945 -13.80 22.32 -29.25
CA ASP A 945 -12.87 22.65 -30.34
C ASP A 945 -11.42 22.65 -29.84
N ALA A 946 -10.57 21.81 -30.46
CA ALA A 946 -9.17 21.65 -30.10
C ALA A 946 -8.41 22.99 -30.16
N ALA A 947 -8.80 23.91 -31.05
CA ALA A 947 -8.21 25.23 -31.16
C ALA A 947 -8.48 26.11 -29.92
N VAL A 948 -9.64 25.95 -29.28
CA VAL A 948 -9.98 26.67 -28.04
C VAL A 948 -9.13 26.16 -26.89
N ILE A 949 -8.98 24.85 -26.75
CA ILE A 949 -8.11 24.23 -25.73
C ILE A 949 -6.66 24.69 -25.91
N GLU A 950 -6.15 24.68 -27.14
CA GLU A 950 -4.79 25.14 -27.43
C GLU A 950 -4.59 26.62 -27.10
N LYS A 951 -5.58 27.48 -27.42
CA LYS A 951 -5.55 28.89 -27.07
C LYS A 951 -5.49 29.11 -25.56
N GLU A 952 -6.34 28.42 -24.80
CA GLU A 952 -6.36 28.50 -23.33
C GLU A 952 -5.02 28.05 -22.72
N LYS A 953 -4.42 26.95 -23.24
CA LYS A 953 -3.10 26.50 -22.80
C LYS A 953 -2.02 27.56 -23.03
N ARG A 954 -2.03 28.21 -24.20
CA ARG A 954 -1.07 29.27 -24.54
C ARG A 954 -1.24 30.50 -23.65
N GLU A 955 -2.48 30.90 -23.36
CA GLU A 955 -2.78 32.03 -22.46
C GLU A 955 -2.34 31.74 -21.01
N ARG A 956 -2.62 30.52 -20.52
CA ARG A 956 -2.15 30.08 -19.20
C ARG A 956 -0.62 30.05 -19.14
N THR A 957 0.02 29.45 -20.14
CA THR A 957 1.48 29.38 -20.25
C THR A 957 2.12 30.77 -20.27
N ALA A 958 1.55 31.73 -21.02
CA ALA A 958 2.04 33.11 -21.05
C ALA A 958 1.97 33.79 -19.68
N THR A 959 1.00 33.42 -18.84
CA THR A 959 0.90 33.94 -17.46
C THR A 959 2.04 33.42 -16.59
N TYR A 960 2.39 32.14 -16.71
CA TYR A 960 3.55 31.56 -16.02
C TYR A 960 4.87 32.19 -16.46
N LEU A 961 5.03 32.42 -17.77
CA LEU A 961 6.24 33.04 -18.30
C LEU A 961 6.50 34.44 -17.74
N LYS A 962 5.47 35.26 -17.50
CA LYS A 962 5.61 36.58 -16.87
C LYS A 962 6.16 36.54 -15.45
N ALA A 963 6.04 35.40 -14.78
CA ALA A 963 6.53 35.22 -13.41
C ALA A 963 7.98 34.70 -13.36
N VAL A 964 8.47 34.08 -14.45
CA VAL A 964 9.83 33.51 -14.52
C VAL A 964 10.80 34.30 -15.39
N LEU A 965 10.32 35.06 -16.38
CA LEU A 965 11.07 36.03 -17.19
C LEU A 965 10.82 37.45 -16.65
#